data_AF-A0A081BPP0-F1
#
_entry.id   AF-A0A081BPP0-F1
#
_cell.length_a   1.000
_cell.length_b   1.000
_cell.length_c   1.000
_cell.angle_alpha   90.00
_cell.angle_beta   90.00
_cell.angle_gamma   90.00
#
_symmetry.space_group_name_H-M   'P 1'
#
loop_
_entity.id
_entity.type
_entity.pdbx_description
1 polymer ?
#
loop_
_entity_poly.entity_id
_entity_poly.type
_entity_poly.pdbx_seq_one_letter_code
_entity_poly.pdbx_strand_id
1 'polypeptide(L)'
;MRQEQKAFSCPRCAELSALLQQQEDIARHRQEELDTFARLLQEKDQELMRVRNDHSLFLSNISHELRTPLNSILILSEIFAENRDNNLTEKQQELARTIYQAGTALSDLVNEFLDFTVLEAHSLAIHVEDISVQTLCDKIAADFSARVAQKGLRLLVDIAEDLPSSIRTDRQQIHHIIHSLMSNAIKFTPSKGEIRLSFARPEKGVNLSFSGLKPQMAVAISVSDTGIGIPEDKLQTIFEAFHQLDSGLTRKYEGAGLGLAVTRGLTHALGGELHVRSVEGQGSVFTVYVPEIYSGQTVPHIVSPRVLQDRFPQHELAQEERLLAEIGNIRDDRHRLTPYALSLLIIENDPGTVKLLFEHAHTNGFQCLIAEDGEAGMQLAEQYHPDAILLNLGLPGLNGWKVMARFKDNFQTRHIPIYIISSQKRVRETMKMGALGYVRKPLDLNACTQMFRHVRHALSSSHKALFLFESPSQMFNALQEWMRGTNVQVVNAEFATDVNDGLSQDMLACVVVNLTEGFEHGVEILNALTQTLENQTTPVVVYHEHALSFEQEMAIKTFEPHLILKKVYTPERLLDEVSLFLHLVISYFPASQQKMLELLHPSQMSFVNKQIFLIDDDMRSVFALSGELEGLGAEVVIAESPEEAERLLHSLGHVDAILLNVMLPGMDEFAFLKKIRETPTTARIPVLVMKADGVRGDRRRYIKAGANDYLSKPVDTNKLLSLLRVWLY
;
A
#
# COMPACT_ATOMS: atom_id res chain seq x y z
N MET A 1 -52.36 -44.22 -69.16
CA MET A 1 -51.48 -43.42 -68.30
C MET A 1 -51.65 -43.96 -66.89
N ARG A 2 -51.04 -45.10 -66.56
CA ARG A 2 -49.61 -45.31 -66.26
C ARG A 2 -49.14 -44.40 -65.13
N GLN A 3 -48.83 -45.05 -64.01
CA GLN A 3 -47.76 -44.74 -63.05
C GLN A 3 -47.74 -43.31 -62.51
N GLU A 4 -48.18 -43.13 -61.25
CA GLU A 4 -47.50 -42.26 -60.24
C GLU A 4 -48.31 -42.00 -58.97
N GLN A 5 -49.58 -42.43 -58.86
CA GLN A 5 -50.38 -42.21 -57.63
C GLN A 5 -50.28 -43.32 -56.57
N LYS A 6 -49.13 -44.02 -56.48
CA LYS A 6 -48.83 -45.00 -55.43
C LYS A 6 -47.40 -44.85 -54.89
N ALA A 7 -47.07 -43.66 -54.42
CA ALA A 7 -45.97 -43.38 -53.49
C ALA A 7 -46.30 -41.98 -52.94
N PHE A 8 -46.80 -41.79 -51.73
CA PHE A 8 -46.04 -41.78 -50.49
C PHE A 8 -47.03 -41.80 -49.31
N SER A 9 -47.67 -42.93 -49.06
CA SER A 9 -48.02 -43.30 -47.69
C SER A 9 -47.20 -44.54 -47.39
N CYS A 10 -45.88 -44.32 -47.34
CA CYS A 10 -44.95 -45.36 -46.99
C CYS A 10 -44.90 -45.37 -45.46
N PRO A 11 -45.38 -46.41 -44.76
CA PRO A 11 -45.25 -46.51 -43.30
C PRO A 11 -43.79 -46.31 -42.85
N ARG A 12 -42.84 -46.68 -43.73
CA ARG A 12 -41.40 -46.46 -43.57
C ARG A 12 -40.99 -44.98 -43.53
N CYS A 13 -41.68 -44.07 -44.21
CA CYS A 13 -41.42 -42.62 -44.14
C CYS A 13 -41.97 -42.01 -42.85
N ALA A 14 -43.12 -42.48 -42.37
CA ALA A 14 -43.68 -42.06 -41.09
C ALA A 14 -42.83 -42.57 -39.90
N GLU A 15 -42.37 -43.83 -39.98
CA GLU A 15 -41.41 -44.39 -39.02
C GLU A 15 -40.08 -43.61 -39.03
N LEU A 16 -39.53 -43.29 -40.21
CA LEU A 16 -38.27 -42.53 -40.31
C LEU A 16 -38.42 -41.12 -39.75
N SER A 17 -39.54 -40.45 -40.00
CA SER A 17 -39.84 -39.12 -39.44
C SER A 17 -39.96 -39.17 -37.91
N ALA A 18 -40.62 -40.18 -37.36
CA ALA A 18 -40.75 -40.36 -35.91
C ALA A 18 -39.38 -40.65 -35.26
N LEU A 19 -38.53 -41.43 -35.94
CA LEU A 19 -37.17 -41.76 -35.46
C LEU A 19 -36.23 -40.55 -35.49
N LEU A 20 -36.33 -39.70 -36.53
CA LEU A 20 -35.60 -38.43 -36.61
C LEU A 20 -36.04 -37.46 -35.52
N GLN A 21 -37.34 -37.33 -35.31
CA GLN A 21 -37.89 -36.45 -34.27
C GLN A 21 -37.48 -36.92 -32.86
N GLN A 22 -37.46 -38.24 -32.63
CA GLN A 22 -36.92 -38.82 -31.40
C GLN A 22 -35.41 -38.55 -31.23
N GLN A 23 -34.62 -38.57 -32.31
CA GLN A 23 -33.19 -38.21 -32.23
C GLN A 23 -32.98 -36.72 -31.97
N GLU A 24 -33.79 -35.84 -32.57
CA GLU A 24 -33.74 -34.40 -32.30
C GLU A 24 -34.11 -34.07 -30.85
N ASP A 25 -35.12 -34.73 -30.28
CA ASP A 25 -35.50 -34.55 -28.88
C ASP A 25 -34.40 -35.05 -27.93
N ILE A 26 -33.76 -36.18 -28.23
CA ILE A 26 -32.61 -36.69 -27.45
C ILE A 26 -31.41 -35.73 -27.55
N ALA A 27 -31.13 -35.19 -28.75
CA ALA A 27 -30.06 -34.25 -28.96
C ALA A 27 -30.31 -32.93 -28.21
N ARG A 28 -31.55 -32.42 -28.24
CA ARG A 28 -31.95 -31.22 -27.50
C ARG A 28 -31.80 -31.41 -25.99
N HIS A 29 -32.27 -32.55 -25.46
CA HIS A 29 -32.12 -32.85 -24.02
C HIS A 29 -30.65 -32.95 -23.60
N ARG A 30 -29.78 -33.55 -24.43
CA ARG A 30 -28.32 -33.57 -24.17
C ARG A 30 -27.68 -32.20 -24.26
N GLN A 31 -28.13 -31.35 -25.18
CA GLN A 31 -27.64 -29.98 -25.32
C GLN A 31 -27.98 -29.16 -24.06
N GLU A 32 -29.20 -29.30 -23.54
CA GLU A 32 -29.65 -28.65 -22.31
C GLU A 32 -28.88 -29.15 -21.07
N GLU A 33 -28.58 -30.45 -20.98
CA GLU A 33 -27.70 -31.02 -19.94
C GLU A 33 -26.26 -30.48 -20.02
N LEU A 34 -25.71 -30.31 -21.23
CA LEU A 34 -24.38 -29.75 -21.42
C LEU A 34 -24.33 -28.26 -21.04
N ASP A 35 -25.34 -27.48 -21.41
CA ASP A 35 -25.41 -26.05 -21.10
C ASP A 35 -25.58 -25.82 -19.59
N THR A 36 -26.36 -26.66 -18.92
CA THR A 36 -26.51 -26.61 -17.45
C THR A 36 -25.21 -27.01 -16.74
N PHE A 37 -24.52 -28.05 -17.21
CA PHE A 37 -23.22 -28.44 -16.67
C PHE A 37 -22.15 -27.35 -16.88
N ALA A 38 -22.13 -26.73 -18.07
CA ALA A 38 -21.20 -25.63 -18.39
C ALA A 38 -21.42 -24.41 -17.49
N ARG A 39 -22.68 -24.01 -17.24
CA ARG A 39 -22.99 -22.93 -16.28
C ARG A 39 -22.55 -23.28 -14.87
N LEU A 40 -22.82 -24.50 -14.40
CA LEU A 40 -22.41 -24.94 -13.07
C LEU A 40 -20.88 -24.90 -12.94
N LEU A 41 -20.15 -25.34 -13.96
CA LEU A 41 -18.69 -25.27 -14.00
C LEU A 41 -18.18 -23.83 -13.90
N GLN A 42 -18.80 -22.93 -14.68
CA GLN A 42 -18.44 -21.51 -14.69
C GLN A 42 -18.74 -20.83 -13.34
N GLU A 43 -19.84 -21.18 -12.67
CA GLU A 43 -20.16 -20.71 -11.33
C GLU A 43 -19.15 -21.22 -10.29
N LYS A 44 -18.79 -22.51 -10.35
CA LYS A 44 -17.75 -23.10 -9.46
C LYS A 44 -16.39 -22.44 -9.68
N ASP A 45 -15.99 -22.18 -10.93
CA ASP A 45 -14.74 -21.48 -11.25
C ASP A 45 -14.73 -20.06 -10.71
N GLN A 46 -15.84 -19.32 -10.83
CA GLN A 46 -15.95 -17.98 -10.26
C GLN A 46 -15.88 -17.99 -8.73
N GLU A 47 -16.50 -18.99 -8.08
CA GLU A 47 -16.46 -19.17 -6.63
C GLU A 47 -15.04 -19.47 -6.15
N LEU A 48 -14.34 -20.39 -6.82
CA LEU A 48 -12.94 -20.71 -6.54
C LEU A 48 -12.03 -19.50 -6.73
N MET A 49 -12.23 -18.72 -7.80
CA MET A 49 -11.46 -17.50 -8.05
C MET A 49 -11.68 -16.44 -6.98
N ARG A 50 -12.90 -16.28 -6.45
CA ARG A 50 -13.18 -15.37 -5.33
C ARG A 50 -12.46 -15.81 -4.07
N VAL A 51 -12.61 -17.08 -3.68
CA VAL A 51 -11.93 -17.64 -2.49
C VAL A 51 -10.41 -17.51 -2.61
N ARG A 52 -9.84 -17.75 -3.80
CA ARG A 52 -8.40 -17.60 -4.05
C ARG A 52 -7.92 -16.16 -3.95
N ASN A 53 -8.67 -15.21 -4.50
CA ASN A 53 -8.34 -13.78 -4.43
C ASN A 53 -8.45 -13.24 -3.00
N ASP A 54 -9.48 -13.65 -2.27
CA ASP A 54 -9.69 -13.27 -0.86
C ASP A 54 -8.56 -13.81 0.03
N HIS A 55 -8.13 -15.06 -0.18
CA HIS A 55 -6.94 -15.62 0.50
C HIS A 55 -5.66 -14.83 0.17
N SER A 56 -5.44 -14.47 -1.10
CA SER A 56 -4.23 -13.74 -1.51
C SER A 56 -4.19 -12.32 -0.92
N LEU A 57 -5.33 -11.63 -0.86
CA LEU A 57 -5.47 -10.32 -0.22
C LEU A 57 -5.27 -10.39 1.30
N PHE A 58 -5.81 -11.43 1.95
CA PHE A 58 -5.63 -11.69 3.38
C PHE A 58 -4.14 -11.89 3.74
N LEU A 59 -3.43 -12.68 2.95
CA LEU A 59 -2.01 -12.96 3.17
C LEU A 59 -1.12 -11.72 2.97
N SER A 60 -1.40 -10.92 1.94
CA SER A 60 -0.69 -9.65 1.69
C SER A 60 -0.89 -8.63 2.82
N ASN A 61 -2.10 -8.54 3.38
CA ASN A 61 -2.37 -7.67 4.52
C ASN A 61 -1.66 -8.15 5.79
N ILE A 62 -1.71 -9.45 6.10
CA ILE A 62 -1.00 -10.03 7.25
C ILE A 62 0.50 -9.81 7.12
N SER A 63 1.08 -9.95 5.93
CA SER A 63 2.50 -9.64 5.69
C SER A 63 2.85 -8.22 6.13
N HIS A 64 2.07 -7.23 5.69
CA HIS A 64 2.31 -5.84 6.00
C HIS A 64 2.10 -5.55 7.50
N GLU A 65 1.12 -6.20 8.14
CA GLU A 65 0.85 -6.07 9.56
C GLU A 65 1.91 -6.74 10.46
N LEU A 66 2.55 -7.82 9.99
CA LEU A 66 3.65 -8.47 10.72
C LEU A 66 5.00 -7.79 10.48
N ARG A 67 5.27 -7.31 9.26
CA ARG A 67 6.55 -6.68 8.89
C ARG A 67 6.75 -5.33 9.57
N THR A 68 5.67 -4.55 9.76
CA THR A 68 5.74 -3.22 10.35
C THR A 68 6.26 -3.23 11.81
N PRO A 69 5.67 -3.99 12.76
CA PRO A 69 6.19 -4.06 14.12
C PRO A 69 7.56 -4.73 14.21
N LEU A 70 7.82 -5.72 13.33
CA LEU A 70 9.09 -6.45 13.33
C LEU A 70 10.27 -5.60 12.87
N ASN A 71 10.07 -4.76 11.85
CA ASN A 71 11.09 -3.81 11.40
C ASN A 71 11.42 -2.77 12.47
N SER A 72 10.43 -2.31 13.24
CA SER A 72 10.68 -1.41 14.37
C SER A 72 11.52 -2.10 15.45
N ILE A 73 11.23 -3.36 15.79
CA ILE A 73 12.03 -4.14 16.76
C ILE A 73 13.47 -4.31 16.24
N LEU A 74 13.64 -4.58 14.95
CA LEU A 74 14.95 -4.73 14.31
C LEU A 74 15.78 -3.45 14.37
N ILE A 75 15.22 -2.33 13.93
CA ILE A 75 15.91 -1.03 13.93
C ILE A 75 16.29 -0.64 15.37
N LEU A 76 15.37 -0.80 16.32
CA LEU A 76 15.62 -0.46 17.72
C LEU A 76 16.70 -1.36 18.33
N SER A 77 16.65 -2.67 18.07
CA SER A 77 17.67 -3.60 18.58
C SER A 77 19.04 -3.42 17.94
N GLU A 78 19.10 -2.99 16.67
CA GLU A 78 20.33 -2.63 15.97
C GLU A 78 20.97 -1.38 16.56
N ILE A 79 20.21 -0.28 16.68
CA ILE A 79 20.67 0.97 17.29
C ILE A 79 21.14 0.71 18.73
N PHE A 80 20.41 -0.10 19.48
CA PHE A 80 20.76 -0.47 20.84
C PHE A 80 22.02 -1.35 20.90
N ALA A 81 22.23 -2.24 19.92
CA ALA A 81 23.43 -3.05 19.81
C ALA A 81 24.68 -2.27 19.37
N GLU A 82 24.52 -1.17 18.63
CA GLU A 82 25.60 -0.27 18.20
C GLU A 82 26.18 0.56 19.36
N ASN A 83 25.40 0.81 20.41
CA ASN A 83 25.83 1.53 21.63
C ASN A 83 26.62 2.82 21.34
N ARG A 84 26.11 3.69 20.46
CA ARG A 84 26.81 4.91 19.99
C ARG A 84 27.19 5.87 21.13
N ASP A 85 26.37 5.91 22.19
CA ASP A 85 26.59 6.77 23.36
C ASP A 85 27.49 6.13 24.44
N ASN A 86 28.00 4.92 24.21
CA ASN A 86 28.85 4.17 25.15
C ASN A 86 28.25 4.01 26.57
N ASN A 87 26.93 3.90 26.68
CA ASN A 87 26.21 3.83 27.96
C ASN A 87 25.77 2.40 28.35
N LEU A 88 25.89 1.42 27.45
CA LEU A 88 25.55 0.02 27.71
C LEU A 88 26.77 -0.82 28.11
N THR A 89 26.56 -1.72 29.07
CA THR A 89 27.52 -2.77 29.42
C THR A 89 27.65 -3.81 28.29
N GLU A 90 28.78 -4.51 28.20
CA GLU A 90 29.00 -5.58 27.20
C GLU A 90 27.88 -6.62 27.21
N LYS A 91 27.39 -7.00 28.39
CA LYS A 91 26.29 -7.96 28.55
C LYS A 91 24.95 -7.43 28.01
N GLN A 92 24.70 -6.13 28.09
CA GLN A 92 23.50 -5.50 27.53
C GLN A 92 23.59 -5.38 26.00
N GLN A 93 24.78 -5.09 25.46
CA GLN A 93 25.00 -5.11 24.01
C GLN A 93 24.84 -6.52 23.43
N GLU A 94 25.31 -7.55 24.13
CA GLU A 94 25.13 -8.94 23.73
C GLU A 94 23.65 -9.35 23.70
N LEU A 95 22.86 -8.91 24.70
CA LEU A 95 21.41 -9.10 24.71
C LEU A 95 20.73 -8.37 23.54
N ALA A 96 21.13 -7.13 23.24
CA ALA A 96 20.61 -6.37 22.10
C ALA A 96 20.89 -7.07 20.76
N ARG A 97 22.13 -7.56 20.57
CA ARG A 97 22.49 -8.38 19.39
C ARG A 97 21.69 -9.67 19.30
N THR A 98 21.41 -10.30 20.44
CA THR A 98 20.57 -11.52 20.49
C THR A 98 19.14 -11.22 20.06
N ILE A 99 18.55 -10.11 20.53
CA ILE A 99 17.21 -9.66 20.13
C ILE A 99 17.16 -9.35 18.63
N TYR A 100 18.17 -8.63 18.11
CA TYR A 100 18.29 -8.35 16.68
C TYR A 100 18.33 -9.64 15.86
N GLN A 101 19.21 -10.59 16.21
CA GLN A 101 19.33 -11.87 15.52
C GLN A 101 18.04 -12.68 15.55
N ALA A 102 17.33 -12.71 16.69
CA ALA A 102 16.04 -13.39 16.80
C ALA A 102 14.95 -12.70 15.96
N GLY A 103 14.93 -11.37 15.93
CA GLY A 103 14.03 -10.58 15.09
C GLY A 103 14.28 -10.81 13.59
N THR A 104 15.54 -10.91 13.17
CA THR A 104 15.90 -11.14 11.76
C THR A 104 15.46 -12.53 11.34
N ALA A 105 15.74 -13.54 12.16
CA ALA A 105 15.31 -14.91 11.92
C ALA A 105 13.78 -15.04 11.81
N LEU A 106 13.02 -14.30 12.62
CA LEU A 106 11.57 -14.26 12.53
C LEU A 106 11.11 -13.56 11.23
N SER A 107 11.81 -12.52 10.79
CA SER A 107 11.47 -11.78 9.56
C SER A 107 11.68 -12.66 8.34
N ASP A 108 12.81 -13.36 8.29
CA ASP A 108 13.12 -14.34 7.25
C ASP A 108 12.06 -15.43 7.21
N LEU A 109 11.65 -15.95 8.37
CA LEU A 109 10.60 -16.96 8.46
C LEU A 109 9.25 -16.46 7.92
N VAL A 110 8.85 -15.25 8.28
CA VAL A 110 7.60 -14.63 7.79
C VAL A 110 7.68 -14.45 6.28
N ASN A 111 8.81 -13.99 5.75
CA ASN A 111 9.02 -13.83 4.32
C ASN A 111 8.97 -15.19 3.59
N GLU A 112 9.65 -16.23 4.10
CA GLU A 112 9.60 -17.59 3.54
C GLU A 112 8.18 -18.16 3.52
N PHE A 113 7.41 -17.95 4.58
CA PHE A 113 6.00 -18.36 4.65
C PHE A 113 5.14 -17.64 3.62
N LEU A 114 5.35 -16.34 3.45
CA LEU A 114 4.61 -15.55 2.48
C LEU A 114 4.96 -15.93 1.04
N ASP A 115 6.24 -16.11 0.74
CA ASP A 115 6.69 -16.57 -0.57
C ASP A 115 6.08 -17.92 -0.90
N PHE A 116 6.03 -18.85 0.07
CA PHE A 116 5.30 -20.12 -0.07
C PHE A 116 3.82 -19.91 -0.41
N THR A 117 3.13 -19.01 0.29
CA THR A 117 1.69 -18.78 0.06
C THR A 117 1.39 -18.08 -1.28
N VAL A 118 2.25 -17.16 -1.73
CA VAL A 118 2.14 -16.51 -3.05
C VAL A 118 2.42 -17.50 -4.17
N LEU A 119 3.37 -18.41 -3.96
CA LEU A 119 3.68 -19.50 -4.89
C LEU A 119 2.54 -20.51 -5.02
N GLU A 120 1.95 -20.97 -3.91
CA GLU A 120 0.74 -21.83 -3.95
C GLU A 120 -0.41 -21.15 -4.71
N ALA A 121 -0.55 -19.83 -4.56
CA ALA A 121 -1.56 -19.05 -5.27
C ALA A 121 -1.26 -18.85 -6.77
N HIS A 122 -0.11 -19.31 -7.28
CA HIS A 122 0.38 -19.12 -8.67
C HIS A 122 0.39 -17.64 -9.11
N SER A 123 0.60 -16.72 -8.16
CA SER A 123 0.46 -15.27 -8.37
C SER A 123 1.80 -14.54 -8.44
N LEU A 124 2.92 -15.25 -8.60
CA LEU A 124 4.25 -14.66 -8.62
C LEU A 124 4.49 -13.90 -9.95
N ALA A 125 4.73 -12.59 -9.86
CA ALA A 125 5.17 -11.80 -11.01
C ALA A 125 6.68 -11.98 -11.21
N ILE A 126 7.09 -12.49 -12.38
CA ILE A 126 8.50 -12.73 -12.72
C ILE A 126 9.02 -11.53 -13.49
N HIS A 127 10.00 -10.83 -12.93
CA HIS A 127 10.65 -9.66 -13.52
C HIS A 127 11.92 -10.08 -14.25
N VAL A 128 11.83 -10.24 -15.56
CA VAL A 128 12.91 -10.78 -16.38
C VAL A 128 13.91 -9.68 -16.76
N GLU A 129 15.17 -9.85 -16.37
CA GLU A 129 16.28 -8.95 -16.74
C GLU A 129 17.52 -9.74 -17.20
N ASP A 130 18.46 -9.07 -17.88
CA ASP A 130 19.73 -9.66 -18.28
C ASP A 130 20.73 -9.59 -17.12
N ILE A 131 21.18 -10.76 -16.65
CA ILE A 131 22.02 -10.91 -15.47
C ILE A 131 23.35 -11.51 -15.87
N SER A 132 24.45 -10.83 -15.54
CA SER A 132 25.80 -11.39 -15.68
C SER A 132 26.01 -12.56 -14.72
N VAL A 133 26.36 -13.73 -15.26
CA VAL A 133 26.66 -14.94 -14.46
C VAL A 133 27.81 -14.67 -13.50
N GLN A 134 28.85 -13.99 -13.97
CA GLN A 134 30.01 -13.62 -13.14
C GLN A 134 29.59 -12.72 -11.97
N THR A 135 28.80 -11.67 -12.24
CA THR A 135 28.38 -10.72 -11.19
C THR A 135 27.48 -11.38 -10.16
N LEU A 136 26.58 -12.26 -10.59
CA LEU A 136 25.73 -13.05 -9.69
C LEU A 136 26.58 -13.95 -8.79
N CYS A 137 27.58 -14.61 -9.38
CA CYS A 137 28.49 -15.49 -8.67
C CYS A 137 29.34 -14.74 -7.63
N ASP A 138 29.98 -13.64 -8.04
CA ASP A 138 30.83 -12.82 -7.17
C ASP A 138 30.04 -12.28 -5.96
N LYS A 139 28.79 -11.87 -6.19
CA LYS A 139 27.91 -11.36 -5.14
C LYS A 139 27.56 -12.45 -4.12
N ILE A 140 27.14 -13.63 -4.58
CA ILE A 140 26.80 -14.76 -3.70
C ILE A 140 28.04 -15.23 -2.93
N ALA A 141 29.20 -15.29 -3.58
CA ALA A 141 30.45 -15.66 -2.92
C ALA A 141 30.83 -14.65 -1.83
N ALA A 142 30.67 -13.35 -2.09
CA ALA A 142 30.91 -12.29 -1.11
C ALA A 142 30.00 -12.43 0.12
N ASP A 143 28.69 -12.60 -0.10
CA ASP A 143 27.66 -12.68 0.95
C ASP A 143 27.92 -13.83 1.95
N PHE A 144 28.45 -14.95 1.48
CA PHE A 144 28.69 -16.13 2.32
C PHE A 144 30.13 -16.32 2.80
N SER A 145 31.11 -15.60 2.23
CA SER A 145 32.54 -15.75 2.55
C SER A 145 32.84 -15.65 4.05
N ALA A 146 32.31 -14.62 4.73
CA ALA A 146 32.51 -14.39 6.16
C ALA A 146 31.87 -15.49 7.02
N ARG A 147 30.67 -15.95 6.64
CA ARG A 147 29.89 -16.95 7.40
C ARG A 147 30.48 -18.35 7.28
N VAL A 148 31.00 -18.70 6.09
CA VAL A 148 31.79 -19.91 5.83
C VAL A 148 33.07 -19.91 6.66
N ALA A 149 33.82 -18.79 6.64
CA ALA A 149 35.06 -18.64 7.40
C ALA A 149 34.83 -18.74 8.92
N GLN A 150 33.77 -18.11 9.43
CA GLN A 150 33.39 -18.18 10.85
C GLN A 150 33.09 -19.62 11.31
N LYS A 151 32.50 -20.45 10.44
CA LYS A 151 32.23 -21.87 10.73
C LYS A 151 33.45 -22.78 10.44
N GLY A 152 34.54 -22.23 9.92
CA GLY A 152 35.75 -22.97 9.56
C GLY A 152 35.55 -23.93 8.38
N LEU A 153 34.69 -23.54 7.42
CA LEU A 153 34.42 -24.29 6.19
C LEU A 153 35.29 -23.75 5.04
N ARG A 154 35.43 -24.52 3.97
CA ARG A 154 36.02 -24.06 2.70
C ARG A 154 34.93 -23.80 1.66
N LEU A 155 34.94 -22.63 1.04
CA LEU A 155 34.08 -22.32 -0.11
C LEU A 155 34.89 -22.41 -1.40
N LEU A 156 34.42 -23.22 -2.34
CA LEU A 156 34.93 -23.29 -3.72
C LEU A 156 33.85 -22.76 -4.67
N VAL A 157 34.30 -22.01 -5.67
CA VAL A 157 33.41 -21.41 -6.67
C VAL A 157 33.97 -21.72 -8.05
N ASP A 158 33.18 -22.40 -8.87
CA ASP A 158 33.56 -22.82 -10.21
C ASP A 158 32.56 -22.30 -11.25
N ILE A 159 33.04 -21.66 -12.31
CA ILE A 159 32.23 -21.22 -13.45
C ILE A 159 32.80 -21.86 -14.71
N ALA A 160 31.97 -22.61 -15.44
CA ALA A 160 32.38 -23.24 -16.69
C ALA A 160 32.54 -22.21 -17.82
N GLU A 161 33.56 -22.39 -18.67
CA GLU A 161 33.89 -21.48 -19.78
C GLU A 161 32.86 -21.48 -20.92
N ASP A 162 31.99 -22.49 -20.99
CA ASP A 162 30.99 -22.71 -22.04
C ASP A 162 29.60 -22.11 -21.73
N LEU A 163 29.52 -21.28 -20.68
CA LEU A 163 28.33 -20.54 -20.30
C LEU A 163 28.23 -19.20 -21.03
N PRO A 164 27.00 -18.70 -21.27
CA PRO A 164 26.82 -17.35 -21.77
C PRO A 164 27.27 -16.32 -20.72
N SER A 165 27.76 -15.17 -21.17
CA SER A 165 28.16 -14.08 -20.27
C SER A 165 27.00 -13.53 -19.44
N SER A 166 25.77 -13.68 -19.93
CA SER A 166 24.54 -13.25 -19.28
C SER A 166 23.39 -14.25 -19.50
N ILE A 167 22.52 -14.36 -18.50
CA ILE A 167 21.26 -15.11 -18.56
C ILE A 167 20.09 -14.14 -18.40
N ARG A 168 18.97 -14.41 -19.07
CA ARG A 168 17.79 -13.55 -19.03
C ARG A 168 16.71 -14.20 -18.16
N THR A 169 16.65 -13.80 -16.89
CA THR A 169 15.79 -14.39 -15.86
C THR A 169 15.50 -13.38 -14.75
N ASP A 170 14.77 -13.77 -13.69
CA ASP A 170 14.51 -12.90 -12.54
C ASP A 170 15.64 -12.97 -11.51
N ARG A 171 16.31 -11.84 -11.31
CA ARG A 171 17.48 -11.73 -10.42
C ARG A 171 17.13 -11.96 -8.97
N GLN A 172 15.97 -11.49 -8.51
CA GLN A 172 15.59 -11.65 -7.11
C GLN A 172 15.29 -13.12 -6.83
N GLN A 173 14.55 -13.79 -7.72
CA GLN A 173 14.17 -15.18 -7.52
C GLN A 173 15.35 -16.13 -7.65
N ILE A 174 16.23 -15.94 -8.65
CA ILE A 174 17.42 -16.79 -8.78
C ILE A 174 18.39 -16.59 -7.61
N HIS A 175 18.52 -15.35 -7.11
CA HIS A 175 19.31 -15.06 -5.92
C HIS A 175 18.73 -15.74 -4.67
N HIS A 176 17.42 -15.71 -4.49
CA HIS A 176 16.74 -16.38 -3.38
C HIS A 176 16.99 -17.91 -3.43
N ILE A 177 16.78 -18.54 -4.58
CA ILE A 177 17.03 -19.98 -4.77
C ILE A 177 18.45 -20.34 -4.32
N ILE A 178 19.47 -19.64 -4.82
CA ILE A 178 20.86 -19.97 -4.51
C ILE A 178 21.19 -19.67 -3.04
N HIS A 179 20.70 -18.55 -2.50
CA HIS A 179 20.92 -18.17 -1.11
C HIS A 179 20.32 -19.20 -0.13
N SER A 180 19.12 -19.72 -0.43
CA SER A 180 18.47 -20.77 0.35
C SER A 180 19.28 -22.08 0.36
N LEU A 181 19.76 -22.51 -0.81
CA LEU A 181 20.61 -23.71 -0.94
C LEU A 181 21.95 -23.54 -0.21
N MET A 182 22.60 -22.38 -0.35
CA MET A 182 23.87 -22.06 0.32
C MET A 182 23.72 -22.01 1.85
N SER A 183 22.64 -21.40 2.36
CA SER A 183 22.35 -21.34 3.80
C SER A 183 22.15 -22.74 4.37
N ASN A 184 21.44 -23.62 3.66
CA ASN A 184 21.28 -25.03 4.05
C ASN A 184 22.61 -25.79 4.04
N ALA A 185 23.43 -25.64 2.99
CA ALA A 185 24.75 -26.25 2.92
C ALA A 185 25.64 -25.85 4.10
N ILE A 186 25.68 -24.55 4.44
CA ILE A 186 26.43 -24.04 5.60
C ILE A 186 25.87 -24.61 6.89
N LYS A 187 24.55 -24.64 7.05
CA LYS A 187 23.87 -25.12 8.26
C LYS A 187 24.19 -26.58 8.56
N PHE A 188 24.14 -27.46 7.55
CA PHE A 188 24.26 -28.91 7.73
C PHE A 188 25.67 -29.48 7.53
N THR A 189 26.64 -28.66 7.11
CA THR A 189 28.05 -29.08 7.01
C THR A 189 28.78 -28.85 8.35
N PRO A 190 29.45 -29.88 8.90
CA PRO A 190 30.33 -29.74 10.07
C PRO A 190 31.56 -28.87 9.79
N SER A 191 32.17 -28.28 10.82
CA SER A 191 33.42 -27.51 10.66
C SER A 191 34.53 -28.35 10.02
N LYS A 192 35.39 -27.72 9.21
CA LYS A 192 36.40 -28.34 8.32
C LYS A 192 35.84 -29.06 7.07
N GLY A 193 34.54 -28.99 6.82
CA GLY A 193 33.93 -29.42 5.56
C GLY A 193 34.14 -28.44 4.41
N GLU A 194 33.68 -28.84 3.21
CA GLU A 194 33.74 -28.06 1.98
C GLU A 194 32.33 -27.82 1.43
N ILE A 195 32.12 -26.62 0.88
CA ILE A 195 30.95 -26.26 0.09
C ILE A 195 31.45 -25.77 -1.27
N ARG A 196 30.86 -26.29 -2.35
CA ARG A 196 31.17 -25.91 -3.72
C ARG A 196 29.92 -25.34 -4.40
N LEU A 197 30.05 -24.12 -4.91
CA LEU A 197 29.08 -23.49 -5.78
C LEU A 197 29.59 -23.58 -7.22
N SER A 198 28.84 -24.25 -8.11
CA SER A 198 29.23 -24.38 -9.51
C SER A 198 28.16 -23.93 -10.48
N PHE A 199 28.58 -23.19 -11.50
CA PHE A 199 27.77 -22.81 -12.65
C PHE A 199 28.31 -23.56 -13.87
N ALA A 200 27.49 -24.39 -14.50
CA ALA A 200 27.90 -25.18 -15.66
C ALA A 200 26.74 -25.45 -16.63
N ARG A 201 27.06 -26.00 -17.81
CA ARG A 201 26.06 -26.65 -18.65
C ARG A 201 25.58 -27.96 -18.01
N PRO A 202 24.32 -28.37 -18.25
CA PRO A 202 23.84 -29.68 -17.80
C PRO A 202 24.69 -30.82 -18.37
N GLU A 203 24.93 -31.86 -17.55
CA GLU A 203 25.67 -33.05 -17.99
C GLU A 203 24.97 -33.76 -19.17
N LYS A 204 25.76 -34.43 -20.02
CA LYS A 204 25.22 -35.21 -21.15
C LYS A 204 24.32 -36.33 -20.64
N GLY A 205 23.03 -36.29 -20.98
CA GLY A 205 22.04 -37.31 -20.62
C GLY A 205 21.15 -36.97 -19.42
N VAL A 206 21.25 -35.75 -18.86
CA VAL A 206 20.28 -35.27 -17.86
C VAL A 206 18.89 -35.19 -18.48
N ASN A 207 17.92 -35.82 -17.82
CA ASN A 207 16.53 -35.76 -18.21
C ASN A 207 15.87 -34.54 -17.54
N LEU A 208 15.50 -33.54 -18.33
CA LEU A 208 14.76 -32.34 -17.91
C LEU A 208 13.29 -32.40 -18.38
N SER A 209 12.71 -33.60 -18.44
CA SER A 209 11.38 -33.82 -19.00
C SER A 209 10.26 -33.13 -18.21
N PHE A 210 10.44 -32.83 -16.92
CA PHE A 210 9.41 -32.17 -16.11
C PHE A 210 9.29 -30.68 -16.43
N SER A 211 10.40 -30.03 -16.80
CA SER A 211 10.43 -28.62 -17.22
C SER A 211 10.28 -28.43 -18.73
N GLY A 212 10.48 -29.47 -19.54
CA GLY A 212 10.51 -29.37 -21.01
C GLY A 212 11.74 -28.61 -21.54
N LEU A 213 12.71 -28.30 -20.68
CA LEU A 213 13.94 -27.62 -21.08
C LEU A 213 14.82 -28.53 -21.93
N LYS A 214 15.38 -27.94 -22.99
CA LYS A 214 16.48 -28.55 -23.72
C LYS A 214 17.78 -28.30 -22.95
N PRO A 215 18.60 -29.33 -22.67
CA PRO A 215 19.88 -29.16 -21.97
C PRO A 215 20.82 -28.11 -22.59
N GLN A 216 20.72 -27.89 -23.91
CA GLN A 216 21.52 -26.90 -24.63
C GLN A 216 21.10 -25.44 -24.38
N MET A 217 19.93 -25.22 -23.77
CA MET A 217 19.38 -23.89 -23.46
C MET A 217 19.22 -23.68 -21.96
N ALA A 218 19.86 -24.54 -21.16
CA ALA A 218 19.78 -24.52 -19.71
C ALA A 218 21.14 -24.17 -19.10
N VAL A 219 21.10 -23.55 -17.93
CA VAL A 219 22.22 -23.37 -17.02
C VAL A 219 21.96 -24.22 -15.78
N ALA A 220 22.94 -25.03 -15.41
CA ALA A 220 22.94 -25.80 -14.17
C ALA A 220 23.70 -25.03 -13.10
N ILE A 221 23.02 -24.73 -11.99
CA ILE A 221 23.58 -24.08 -10.81
C ILE A 221 23.51 -25.09 -9.68
N SER A 222 24.67 -25.56 -9.22
CA SER A 222 24.75 -26.59 -8.19
C SER A 222 25.46 -26.12 -6.93
N VAL A 223 24.88 -26.50 -5.79
CA VAL A 223 25.47 -26.34 -4.46
C VAL A 223 25.74 -27.73 -3.92
N SER A 224 27.03 -28.04 -3.76
CA SER A 224 27.52 -29.29 -3.17
C SER A 224 28.09 -29.04 -1.79
N ASP A 225 27.77 -29.91 -0.85
CA ASP A 225 28.26 -29.86 0.52
C ASP A 225 28.82 -31.23 0.96
N THR A 226 29.79 -31.24 1.86
CA THR A 226 30.33 -32.46 2.50
C THR A 226 29.68 -32.72 3.87
N GLY A 227 28.39 -32.40 4.01
CA GLY A 227 27.66 -32.46 5.27
C GLY A 227 27.11 -33.84 5.61
N ILE A 228 26.08 -33.85 6.47
CA ILE A 228 25.47 -35.09 6.99
C ILE A 228 24.79 -35.97 5.94
N GLY A 229 24.52 -35.42 4.74
CA GLY A 229 23.74 -36.11 3.70
C GLY A 229 22.27 -36.35 4.10
N ILE A 230 21.50 -36.87 3.16
CA ILE A 230 20.07 -37.13 3.27
C ILE A 230 19.81 -38.61 2.91
N PRO A 231 19.13 -39.38 3.78
CA PRO A 231 18.73 -40.75 3.48
C PRO A 231 17.82 -40.85 2.24
N GLU A 232 17.97 -41.93 1.46
CA GLU A 232 17.26 -42.12 0.18
C GLU A 232 15.73 -42.14 0.35
N ASP A 233 15.24 -42.72 1.45
CA ASP A 233 13.81 -42.78 1.81
C ASP A 233 13.21 -41.40 2.12
N LYS A 234 14.05 -40.39 2.37
CA LYS A 234 13.63 -39.03 2.74
C LYS A 234 13.88 -37.99 1.66
N LEU A 235 14.45 -38.37 0.50
CA LEU A 235 14.74 -37.44 -0.60
C LEU A 235 13.50 -36.81 -1.26
N GLN A 236 12.34 -37.46 -1.19
CA GLN A 236 11.09 -36.90 -1.73
C GLN A 236 10.39 -35.98 -0.71
N THR A 237 10.45 -36.32 0.57
CA THR A 237 9.72 -35.61 1.65
C THR A 237 10.38 -34.31 2.07
N ILE A 238 11.67 -34.11 1.79
CA ILE A 238 12.38 -32.84 2.09
C ILE A 238 11.86 -31.61 1.33
N PHE A 239 11.08 -31.82 0.26
CA PHE A 239 10.45 -30.74 -0.51
C PHE A 239 8.98 -30.48 -0.11
N GLU A 240 8.45 -31.26 0.83
CA GLU A 240 7.12 -31.03 1.39
C GLU A 240 7.18 -29.92 2.43
N ALA A 241 6.22 -29.01 2.40
CA ALA A 241 6.17 -27.90 3.34
C ALA A 241 6.01 -28.42 4.78
N PHE A 242 6.70 -27.77 5.72
CA PHE A 242 6.66 -28.07 7.17
C PHE A 242 7.26 -29.42 7.59
N HIS A 243 7.90 -30.16 6.69
CA HIS A 243 8.57 -31.42 7.03
C HIS A 243 10.03 -31.21 7.46
N GLN A 244 10.41 -31.80 8.61
CA GLN A 244 11.79 -31.85 9.11
C GLN A 244 12.19 -33.29 9.43
N LEU A 245 13.46 -33.62 9.19
CA LEU A 245 14.03 -34.93 9.53
C LEU A 245 14.13 -35.08 11.07
N ASP A 246 13.53 -36.14 11.62
CA ASP A 246 13.31 -36.41 13.05
C ASP A 246 14.39 -35.93 14.05
N SER A 247 13.97 -34.95 14.86
CA SER A 247 14.07 -34.73 16.33
C SER A 247 15.32 -35.08 17.17
N GLY A 248 16.29 -35.87 16.71
CA GLY A 248 17.41 -36.36 17.56
C GLY A 248 18.71 -35.55 17.44
N LEU A 249 19.09 -35.19 16.21
CA LEU A 249 20.33 -34.45 15.89
C LEU A 249 20.04 -33.01 15.38
N THR A 250 18.79 -32.73 15.02
CA THR A 250 18.30 -31.47 14.43
C THR A 250 17.89 -30.42 15.47
N ARG A 251 17.84 -30.75 16.77
CA ARG A 251 17.52 -29.77 17.86
C ARG A 251 18.52 -28.62 17.99
N LYS A 252 19.70 -28.68 17.36
CA LYS A 252 20.67 -27.57 17.33
C LYS A 252 20.41 -26.55 16.22
N TYR A 253 19.46 -26.80 15.32
CA TYR A 253 19.39 -26.12 14.02
C TYR A 253 17.93 -25.77 13.67
N GLU A 254 17.40 -24.73 14.31
CA GLU A 254 16.04 -24.20 14.09
C GLU A 254 15.79 -23.72 12.65
N GLY A 255 14.59 -23.93 12.14
CA GLY A 255 14.05 -23.50 10.84
C GLY A 255 12.62 -24.04 10.68
N ALA A 256 11.80 -23.52 9.77
CA ALA A 256 10.39 -23.95 9.65
C ALA A 256 10.11 -25.04 8.61
N GLY A 257 11.14 -25.51 7.89
CA GLY A 257 10.97 -26.53 6.85
C GLY A 257 10.26 -26.01 5.59
N LEU A 258 10.34 -24.70 5.32
CA LEU A 258 9.74 -24.06 4.14
C LEU A 258 10.74 -23.82 3.00
N GLY A 259 12.01 -23.55 3.33
CA GLY A 259 13.01 -23.11 2.36
C GLY A 259 13.17 -24.00 1.11
N LEU A 260 13.18 -25.34 1.23
CA LEU A 260 13.30 -26.23 0.06
C LEU A 260 12.02 -26.32 -0.76
N ALA A 261 10.84 -26.25 -0.11
CA ALA A 261 9.55 -26.19 -0.80
C ALA A 261 9.41 -24.91 -1.63
N VAL A 262 9.80 -23.76 -1.05
CA VAL A 262 9.87 -22.46 -1.75
C VAL A 262 10.88 -22.51 -2.89
N THR A 263 12.08 -23.05 -2.66
CA THR A 263 13.12 -23.19 -3.70
C THR A 263 12.61 -23.98 -4.90
N ARG A 264 11.88 -25.09 -4.67
CA ARG A 264 11.27 -25.88 -5.73
C ARG A 264 10.19 -25.10 -6.49
N GLY A 265 9.32 -24.39 -5.79
CA GLY A 265 8.27 -23.55 -6.39
C GLY A 265 8.85 -22.41 -7.24
N LEU A 266 9.85 -21.69 -6.74
CA LEU A 266 10.55 -20.63 -7.47
C LEU A 266 11.27 -21.17 -8.71
N THR A 267 11.95 -22.31 -8.57
CA THR A 267 12.63 -22.95 -9.70
C THR A 267 11.64 -23.29 -10.80
N HIS A 268 10.48 -23.85 -10.44
CA HIS A 268 9.42 -24.16 -11.40
C HIS A 268 8.82 -22.89 -12.03
N ALA A 269 8.61 -21.83 -11.24
CA ALA A 269 8.13 -20.54 -11.73
C ALA A 269 9.09 -19.95 -12.79
N LEU A 270 10.41 -20.10 -12.60
CA LEU A 270 11.42 -19.71 -13.59
C LEU A 270 11.51 -20.67 -14.80
N GLY A 271 10.53 -21.56 -14.97
CA GLY A 271 10.50 -22.58 -16.02
C GLY A 271 11.55 -23.67 -15.84
N GLY A 272 12.20 -23.75 -14.68
CA GLY A 272 13.31 -24.65 -14.39
C GLY A 272 12.92 -25.94 -13.66
N GLU A 273 13.93 -26.70 -13.26
CA GLU A 273 13.78 -27.94 -12.48
C GLU A 273 14.86 -28.05 -11.39
N LEU A 274 14.51 -28.57 -10.20
CA LEU A 274 15.44 -28.76 -9.09
C LEU A 274 15.67 -30.26 -8.87
N HIS A 275 16.93 -30.69 -8.95
CA HIS A 275 17.37 -32.06 -8.68
C HIS A 275 18.20 -32.11 -7.39
N VAL A 276 18.15 -33.25 -6.71
CA VAL A 276 18.98 -33.54 -5.54
C VAL A 276 19.65 -34.90 -5.70
N ARG A 277 20.93 -34.98 -5.35
CA ARG A 277 21.69 -36.22 -5.15
C ARG A 277 22.32 -36.15 -3.77
N SER A 278 22.09 -37.12 -2.91
CA SER A 278 22.66 -37.11 -1.55
C SER A 278 22.97 -38.52 -1.09
N VAL A 279 24.01 -38.66 -0.28
CA VAL A 279 24.39 -39.91 0.38
C VAL A 279 24.63 -39.61 1.84
N GLU A 280 23.94 -40.32 2.72
CA GLU A 280 24.06 -40.15 4.17
C GLU A 280 25.54 -40.29 4.60
N GLY A 281 26.02 -39.28 5.33
CA GLY A 281 27.40 -39.17 5.81
C GLY A 281 28.44 -38.69 4.79
N GLN A 282 28.09 -38.51 3.51
CA GLN A 282 29.01 -38.03 2.47
C GLN A 282 28.65 -36.63 1.94
N GLY A 283 27.43 -36.16 2.21
CA GLY A 283 26.96 -34.83 1.84
C GLY A 283 25.89 -34.84 0.75
N SER A 284 25.52 -33.65 0.28
CA SER A 284 24.45 -33.46 -0.71
C SER A 284 24.87 -32.57 -1.87
N VAL A 285 24.20 -32.75 -3.00
CA VAL A 285 24.31 -31.90 -4.19
C VAL A 285 22.90 -31.52 -4.62
N PHE A 286 22.59 -30.23 -4.54
CA PHE A 286 21.36 -29.67 -5.08
C PHE A 286 21.69 -28.96 -6.38
N THR A 287 21.00 -29.30 -7.47
CA THR A 287 21.23 -28.72 -8.79
C THR A 287 19.93 -28.11 -9.31
N VAL A 288 19.96 -26.80 -9.53
CA VAL A 288 18.88 -26.04 -10.14
C VAL A 288 19.20 -25.88 -11.63
N TYR A 289 18.26 -26.26 -12.49
CA TYR A 289 18.34 -26.02 -13.93
C TYR A 289 17.40 -24.88 -14.28
N VAL A 290 17.94 -23.80 -14.83
CA VAL A 290 17.16 -22.64 -15.30
C VAL A 290 17.38 -22.41 -16.79
N PRO A 291 16.39 -21.87 -17.52
CA PRO A 291 16.59 -21.50 -18.92
C PRO A 291 17.54 -20.32 -19.02
N GLU A 292 18.40 -20.34 -20.04
CA GLU A 292 19.27 -19.20 -20.37
C GLU A 292 18.47 -17.95 -20.73
N ILE A 293 17.31 -18.16 -21.36
CA ILE A 293 16.35 -17.12 -21.72
C ILE A 293 14.98 -17.57 -21.27
N TYR A 294 14.46 -16.92 -20.23
CA TYR A 294 13.10 -17.14 -19.78
C TYR A 294 12.11 -16.60 -20.84
N SER A 295 11.34 -17.51 -21.45
CA SER A 295 10.41 -17.21 -22.55
C SER A 295 8.95 -17.02 -22.13
N GLY A 296 8.66 -17.00 -20.81
CA GLY A 296 7.30 -16.80 -20.29
C GLY A 296 6.34 -17.98 -20.51
N GLN A 297 6.82 -19.12 -21.03
CA GLN A 297 6.00 -20.32 -21.18
C GLN A 297 6.12 -21.20 -19.94
N THR A 298 5.07 -21.23 -19.13
CA THR A 298 4.79 -22.35 -18.23
C THR A 298 4.60 -23.61 -19.09
N VAL A 299 5.53 -24.57 -18.99
CA VAL A 299 5.39 -25.84 -19.69
C VAL A 299 4.26 -26.66 -19.03
N PRO A 300 3.43 -27.39 -19.81
CA PRO A 300 2.16 -27.93 -19.37
C PRO A 300 2.26 -29.39 -18.89
N HIS A 301 1.36 -29.80 -17.99
CA HIS A 301 0.54 -31.05 -18.05
C HIS A 301 -0.27 -31.19 -16.74
N ILE A 302 -1.58 -31.52 -16.74
CA ILE A 302 -2.17 -32.85 -17.01
C ILE A 302 -3.52 -32.74 -17.77
N VAL A 303 -3.56 -33.40 -18.93
CA VAL A 303 -4.67 -34.05 -19.68
C VAL A 303 -6.14 -33.60 -19.49
N SER A 304 -6.75 -33.04 -20.57
CA SER A 304 -8.03 -33.46 -21.21
C SER A 304 -8.48 -32.46 -22.31
N PRO A 305 -9.36 -32.82 -23.28
CA PRO A 305 -9.02 -33.05 -24.68
C PRO A 305 -9.23 -31.86 -25.62
N ARG A 306 -8.47 -31.90 -26.73
CA ARG A 306 -8.59 -31.18 -28.01
C ARG A 306 -9.87 -30.35 -28.22
N VAL A 307 -9.67 -29.04 -28.40
CA VAL A 307 -10.50 -28.23 -29.30
C VAL A 307 -9.62 -27.74 -30.45
N LEU A 308 -10.18 -27.88 -31.64
CA LEU A 308 -9.54 -27.75 -32.95
C LEU A 308 -8.90 -26.38 -33.17
N GLN A 309 -7.74 -26.40 -33.83
CA GLN A 309 -7.05 -25.25 -34.38
C GLN A 309 -7.93 -24.53 -35.41
N ASP A 310 -8.10 -23.23 -35.25
CA ASP A 310 -8.33 -22.33 -36.38
C ASP A 310 -7.15 -21.38 -36.54
N ARG A 311 -6.71 -21.27 -37.79
CA ARG A 311 -5.56 -20.48 -38.25
C ARG A 311 -5.89 -19.00 -38.23
N PHE A 312 -5.04 -18.18 -37.62
CA PHE A 312 -4.96 -16.75 -37.91
C PHE A 312 -3.70 -16.40 -38.73
N PRO A 313 -3.74 -15.38 -39.60
CA PRO A 313 -2.73 -15.14 -40.64
C PRO A 313 -1.45 -14.49 -40.07
N GLN A 314 -0.29 -14.95 -40.53
CA GLN A 314 1.06 -14.55 -40.10
C GLN A 314 1.52 -13.15 -40.58
N HIS A 315 0.62 -12.16 -40.70
CA HIS A 315 0.99 -10.85 -41.27
C HIS A 315 0.99 -9.66 -40.29
N GLU A 316 0.66 -9.86 -39.00
CA GLU A 316 0.59 -8.78 -38.00
C GLU A 316 1.80 -8.70 -37.04
N LEU A 317 2.56 -9.80 -36.87
CA LEU A 317 3.69 -9.86 -35.91
C LEU A 317 4.89 -8.94 -36.27
N ALA A 318 5.05 -8.61 -37.54
CA ALA A 318 6.15 -7.74 -37.99
C ALA A 318 5.88 -6.23 -37.75
N GLN A 319 4.63 -5.85 -37.47
CA GLN A 319 4.26 -4.48 -37.11
C GLN A 319 4.35 -4.24 -35.60
N GLU A 320 4.03 -5.24 -34.78
CA GLU A 320 4.18 -5.18 -33.31
C GLU A 320 5.65 -5.08 -32.87
N GLU A 321 6.57 -5.84 -33.49
CA GLU A 321 8.01 -5.76 -33.17
C GLU A 321 8.63 -4.39 -33.51
N ARG A 322 8.10 -3.69 -34.54
CA ARG A 322 8.51 -2.32 -34.85
C ARG A 322 7.90 -1.30 -33.89
N LEU A 323 6.68 -1.52 -33.41
CA LEU A 323 6.04 -0.66 -32.42
C LEU A 323 6.73 -0.81 -31.04
N LEU A 324 7.11 -2.02 -30.65
CA LEU A 324 7.81 -2.33 -29.40
C LEU A 324 9.21 -1.71 -29.32
N ALA A 325 9.90 -1.53 -30.46
CA ALA A 325 11.19 -0.84 -30.52
C ALA A 325 11.09 0.68 -30.30
N GLU A 326 9.92 1.30 -30.54
CA GLU A 326 9.67 2.72 -30.25
C GLU A 326 9.19 2.97 -28.81
N ILE A 327 8.68 1.95 -28.11
CA ILE A 327 8.01 2.07 -26.81
C ILE A 327 8.99 2.24 -25.63
N GLY A 328 10.27 1.90 -25.79
CA GLY A 328 11.29 2.05 -24.73
C GLY A 328 11.86 3.46 -24.56
N ASN A 329 11.33 4.48 -25.23
CA ASN A 329 11.91 5.83 -25.25
C ASN A 329 10.86 6.95 -25.35
N ILE A 330 9.72 6.82 -24.64
CA ILE A 330 8.75 7.92 -24.54
C ILE A 330 9.41 9.07 -23.77
N ARG A 331 9.98 10.03 -24.50
CA ARG A 331 10.40 11.32 -23.95
C ARG A 331 9.14 12.14 -23.68
N ASP A 332 8.89 12.43 -22.41
CA ASP A 332 7.82 13.35 -22.00
C ASP A 332 8.16 14.82 -22.37
N ASP A 333 7.30 15.75 -22.00
CA ASP A 333 7.44 17.16 -22.39
C ASP A 333 8.32 18.00 -21.45
N ARG A 334 9.07 17.40 -20.52
CA ARG A 334 9.83 18.15 -19.49
C ARG A 334 10.80 19.19 -20.05
N HIS A 335 11.28 18.99 -21.29
CA HIS A 335 12.18 19.92 -21.99
C HIS A 335 11.47 20.95 -22.87
N ARG A 336 10.14 20.92 -22.94
CA ARG A 336 9.29 21.76 -23.80
C ARG A 336 8.14 22.43 -23.03
N LEU A 337 8.12 22.32 -21.71
CA LEU A 337 7.12 22.96 -20.87
C LEU A 337 7.10 24.47 -21.14
N THR A 338 5.92 25.01 -21.42
CA THR A 338 5.70 26.44 -21.60
C THR A 338 4.87 26.98 -20.44
N PRO A 339 5.13 28.20 -19.94
CA PRO A 339 4.42 28.75 -18.77
C PRO A 339 2.91 28.94 -18.96
N TYR A 340 2.40 28.84 -20.19
CA TYR A 340 1.00 29.13 -20.54
C TYR A 340 0.21 27.89 -20.97
N ALA A 341 0.85 26.72 -21.04
CA ALA A 341 0.17 25.47 -21.39
C ALA A 341 -0.15 24.67 -20.13
N LEU A 342 -1.30 24.00 -20.12
CA LEU A 342 -1.69 23.13 -19.02
C LEU A 342 -0.77 21.92 -18.98
N SER A 343 -0.19 21.66 -17.83
CA SER A 343 0.72 20.55 -17.57
C SER A 343 0.01 19.44 -16.80
N LEU A 344 0.27 18.19 -17.18
CA LEU A 344 -0.36 17.00 -16.61
C LEU A 344 0.70 15.97 -16.24
N LEU A 345 0.73 15.54 -14.98
CA LEU A 345 1.59 14.45 -14.55
C LEU A 345 0.84 13.13 -14.61
N ILE A 346 1.41 12.15 -15.32
CA ILE A 346 0.87 10.80 -15.45
C ILE A 346 1.77 9.85 -14.64
N ILE A 347 1.20 9.27 -13.57
CA ILE A 347 1.89 8.29 -12.71
C ILE A 347 1.29 6.91 -12.98
N GLU A 348 1.95 6.16 -13.86
CA GLU A 348 1.47 4.88 -14.39
C GLU A 348 2.66 4.02 -14.82
N ASN A 349 2.62 2.73 -14.47
CA ASN A 349 3.71 1.79 -14.71
C ASN A 349 3.48 0.89 -15.94
N ASP A 350 2.27 0.90 -16.52
CA ASP A 350 1.96 0.16 -17.74
C ASP A 350 2.23 0.99 -19.01
N PRO A 351 3.22 0.64 -19.85
CA PRO A 351 3.62 1.44 -21.02
C PRO A 351 2.49 1.63 -22.06
N GLY A 352 1.62 0.63 -22.21
CA GLY A 352 0.46 0.72 -23.11
C GLY A 352 -0.54 1.79 -22.65
N THR A 353 -0.87 1.77 -21.35
CA THR A 353 -1.71 2.79 -20.72
C THR A 353 -1.05 4.16 -20.73
N VAL A 354 0.25 4.27 -20.44
CA VAL A 354 1.01 5.53 -20.51
C VAL A 354 0.90 6.14 -21.91
N LYS A 355 1.15 5.35 -22.97
CA LYS A 355 1.06 5.81 -24.35
C LYS A 355 -0.35 6.31 -24.70
N LEU A 356 -1.38 5.53 -24.35
CA LEU A 356 -2.77 5.90 -24.58
C LEU A 356 -3.12 7.23 -23.89
N LEU A 357 -2.74 7.38 -22.62
CA LEU A 357 -3.00 8.59 -21.83
C LEU A 357 -2.21 9.79 -22.38
N PHE A 358 -0.95 9.60 -22.75
CA PHE A 358 -0.08 10.64 -23.29
C PHE A 358 -0.61 11.20 -24.63
N GLU A 359 -1.00 10.33 -25.57
CA GLU A 359 -1.56 10.73 -26.87
C GLU A 359 -2.90 11.48 -26.71
N HIS A 360 -3.76 11.01 -25.80
CA HIS A 360 -5.04 11.65 -25.53
C HIS A 360 -4.90 12.98 -24.79
N ALA A 361 -3.95 13.08 -23.86
CA ALA A 361 -3.66 14.30 -23.13
C ALA A 361 -3.19 15.40 -24.09
N HIS A 362 -2.33 15.08 -25.06
CA HIS A 362 -1.89 16.01 -26.12
C HIS A 362 -3.04 16.47 -27.02
N THR A 363 -3.91 15.55 -27.44
CA THR A 363 -5.11 15.88 -28.21
C THR A 363 -6.04 16.82 -27.42
N ASN A 364 -5.98 16.72 -26.09
CA ASN A 364 -6.64 17.63 -25.15
C ASN A 364 -5.70 18.74 -24.63
N GLY A 365 -4.70 19.15 -25.40
CA GLY A 365 -3.91 20.37 -25.16
C GLY A 365 -3.12 20.41 -23.86
N PHE A 366 -2.82 19.26 -23.25
CA PHE A 366 -1.94 19.14 -22.10
C PHE A 366 -0.51 18.84 -22.54
N GLN A 367 0.47 19.43 -21.87
CA GLN A 367 1.86 18.99 -21.89
C GLN A 367 2.06 17.97 -20.77
N CYS A 368 2.68 16.84 -21.06
CA CYS A 368 2.68 15.71 -20.15
C CYS A 368 4.05 15.48 -19.50
N LEU A 369 4.04 15.18 -18.21
CA LEU A 369 5.15 14.60 -17.46
C LEU A 369 4.81 13.15 -17.15
N ILE A 370 5.78 12.25 -17.24
CA ILE A 370 5.56 10.81 -16.99
C ILE A 370 6.43 10.35 -15.82
N ALA A 371 5.81 9.61 -14.90
CA ALA A 371 6.47 8.88 -13.83
C ALA A 371 6.03 7.41 -13.85
N GLU A 372 6.98 6.49 -13.73
CA GLU A 372 6.73 5.04 -13.72
C GLU A 372 6.32 4.54 -12.34
N ASP A 373 6.63 5.29 -11.27
CA ASP A 373 6.30 4.96 -9.90
C ASP A 373 5.90 6.21 -9.08
N GLY A 374 5.39 5.96 -7.88
CA GLY A 374 4.91 6.99 -6.98
C GLY A 374 6.00 7.93 -6.46
N GLU A 375 7.24 7.47 -6.29
CA GLU A 375 8.32 8.29 -5.75
C GLU A 375 8.83 9.29 -6.79
N ALA A 376 9.07 8.83 -8.01
CA ALA A 376 9.36 9.69 -9.15
C ALA A 376 8.23 10.68 -9.43
N GLY A 377 6.96 10.24 -9.29
CA GLY A 377 5.79 11.10 -9.43
C GLY A 377 5.76 12.24 -8.41
N MET A 378 6.04 11.96 -7.13
CA MET A 378 6.12 12.99 -6.09
C MET A 378 7.22 14.01 -6.38
N GLN A 379 8.41 13.56 -6.76
CA GLN A 379 9.54 14.44 -7.09
C GLN A 379 9.22 15.36 -8.28
N LEU A 380 8.61 14.81 -9.34
CA LEU A 380 8.22 15.61 -10.51
C LEU A 380 7.12 16.63 -10.16
N ALA A 381 6.18 16.26 -9.30
CA ALA A 381 5.13 17.18 -8.85
C ALA A 381 5.69 18.37 -8.05
N GLU A 382 6.63 18.12 -7.14
CA GLU A 382 7.31 19.18 -6.37
C GLU A 382 8.22 20.04 -7.23
N GLN A 383 8.88 19.46 -8.23
CA GLN A 383 9.78 20.21 -9.11
C GLN A 383 9.02 21.06 -10.13
N TYR A 384 8.03 20.49 -10.81
CA TYR A 384 7.40 21.08 -11.98
C TYR A 384 6.00 21.66 -11.73
N HIS A 385 5.40 21.41 -10.55
CA HIS A 385 4.10 21.95 -10.15
C HIS A 385 3.01 21.74 -11.23
N PRO A 386 2.69 20.48 -11.58
CA PRO A 386 1.74 20.18 -12.64
C PRO A 386 0.34 20.69 -12.29
N ASP A 387 -0.43 21.09 -13.30
CA ASP A 387 -1.80 21.58 -13.11
C ASP A 387 -2.75 20.46 -12.68
N ALA A 388 -2.51 19.22 -13.11
CA ALA A 388 -3.27 18.05 -12.67
C ALA A 388 -2.42 16.77 -12.64
N ILE A 389 -2.89 15.76 -11.92
CA ILE A 389 -2.23 14.45 -11.79
C ILE A 389 -3.20 13.34 -12.18
N LEU A 390 -2.77 12.42 -13.05
CA LEU A 390 -3.39 11.12 -13.25
C LEU A 390 -2.60 10.08 -12.44
N LEU A 391 -3.27 9.42 -11.49
CA LEU A 391 -2.63 8.50 -10.57
C LEU A 391 -3.20 7.10 -10.70
N ASN A 392 -2.36 6.13 -11.09
CA ASN A 392 -2.69 4.72 -10.94
C ASN A 392 -2.61 4.33 -9.46
N LEU A 393 -3.65 3.68 -8.90
CA LEU A 393 -3.57 3.15 -7.53
C LEU A 393 -2.79 1.84 -7.43
N GLY A 394 -2.70 1.08 -8.52
CA GLY A 394 -2.01 -0.20 -8.62
C GLY A 394 -0.53 -0.09 -8.97
N LEU A 395 0.16 0.97 -8.52
CA LEU A 395 1.59 1.16 -8.79
C LEU A 395 2.45 0.11 -8.04
N PRO A 396 3.53 -0.39 -8.66
CA PRO A 396 4.52 -1.22 -7.99
C PRO A 396 5.31 -0.39 -6.96
N GLY A 397 5.65 -1.00 -5.81
CA GLY A 397 6.39 -0.32 -4.75
C GLY A 397 5.49 0.52 -3.83
N LEU A 398 5.55 1.86 -3.95
CA LEU A 398 4.80 2.76 -3.09
C LEU A 398 3.33 2.79 -3.54
N ASN A 399 2.48 2.09 -2.78
CA ASN A 399 1.05 1.95 -3.05
C ASN A 399 0.41 3.33 -3.37
N GLY A 400 -0.30 3.46 -4.49
CA GLY A 400 -0.87 4.74 -4.96
C GLY A 400 -1.82 5.40 -3.95
N TRP A 401 -2.37 4.66 -3.00
CA TRP A 401 -3.10 5.23 -1.86
C TRP A 401 -2.20 6.07 -0.94
N LYS A 402 -0.96 5.63 -0.69
CA LYS A 402 0.04 6.38 0.08
C LYS A 402 0.53 7.61 -0.70
N VAL A 403 0.66 7.48 -2.02
CA VAL A 403 0.99 8.62 -2.91
C VAL A 403 -0.09 9.69 -2.83
N MET A 404 -1.36 9.29 -2.94
CA MET A 404 -2.51 10.18 -2.77
C MET A 404 -2.49 10.87 -1.40
N ALA A 405 -2.33 10.11 -0.31
CA ALA A 405 -2.26 10.68 1.04
C ALA A 405 -1.14 11.72 1.16
N ARG A 406 0.07 11.40 0.69
CA ARG A 406 1.21 12.33 0.72
C ARG A 406 0.97 13.60 -0.09
N PHE A 407 0.38 13.50 -1.28
CA PHE A 407 0.04 14.69 -2.05
C PHE A 407 -0.93 15.59 -1.30
N LYS A 408 -1.91 15.01 -0.59
CA LYS A 408 -2.93 15.77 0.14
C LYS A 408 -2.45 16.29 1.50
N ASP A 409 -1.45 15.66 2.10
CA ASP A 409 -0.78 16.12 3.33
C ASP A 409 0.30 17.20 3.07
N ASN A 410 0.76 17.35 1.83
CA ASN A 410 1.75 18.36 1.45
C ASN A 410 1.06 19.66 1.00
N PHE A 411 1.34 20.76 1.70
CA PHE A 411 0.78 22.10 1.47
C PHE A 411 0.97 22.60 0.01
N GLN A 412 2.09 22.25 -0.63
CA GLN A 412 2.40 22.70 -1.99
C GLN A 412 1.68 21.89 -3.08
N THR A 413 1.28 20.63 -2.81
CA THR A 413 0.69 19.75 -3.83
C THR A 413 -0.77 19.41 -3.58
N ARG A 414 -1.29 19.64 -2.37
CA ARG A 414 -2.63 19.18 -1.97
C ARG A 414 -3.79 19.75 -2.78
N HIS A 415 -3.61 20.96 -3.27
CA HIS A 415 -4.59 21.65 -4.09
C HIS A 415 -4.65 21.07 -5.50
N ILE A 416 -3.59 20.40 -5.97
CA ILE A 416 -3.54 19.83 -7.32
C ILE A 416 -4.66 18.78 -7.46
N PRO A 417 -5.51 18.88 -8.48
CA PRO A 417 -6.54 17.88 -8.77
C PRO A 417 -5.90 16.56 -9.18
N ILE A 418 -6.33 15.48 -8.52
CA ILE A 418 -5.82 14.13 -8.77
C ILE A 418 -6.97 13.27 -9.29
N TYR A 419 -6.82 12.75 -10.50
CA TYR A 419 -7.76 11.81 -11.11
C TYR A 419 -7.23 10.39 -10.93
N ILE A 420 -8.06 9.51 -10.39
CA ILE A 420 -7.66 8.14 -10.05
C ILE A 420 -7.96 7.18 -11.21
N ILE A 421 -6.98 6.36 -11.54
CA ILE A 421 -7.10 5.26 -12.50
C ILE A 421 -6.89 3.95 -11.73
N SER A 422 -7.88 3.06 -11.70
CA SER A 422 -7.73 1.78 -10.97
C SER A 422 -8.65 0.68 -11.48
N SER A 423 -8.24 -0.57 -11.30
CA SER A 423 -9.06 -1.76 -11.58
C SER A 423 -10.04 -2.10 -10.45
N GLN A 424 -9.82 -1.54 -9.25
CA GLN A 424 -10.61 -1.82 -8.05
C GLN A 424 -11.97 -1.09 -8.06
N LYS A 425 -12.83 -1.34 -7.08
CA LYS A 425 -14.13 -0.64 -6.92
C LYS A 425 -14.16 0.16 -5.61
N ARG A 426 -13.30 1.16 -5.49
CA ARG A 426 -13.14 2.02 -4.29
C ARG A 426 -13.26 3.51 -4.62
N VAL A 427 -14.33 3.86 -5.33
CA VAL A 427 -14.58 5.24 -5.79
C VAL A 427 -14.82 6.18 -4.62
N ARG A 428 -15.59 5.76 -3.61
CA ARG A 428 -15.98 6.68 -2.53
C ARG A 428 -14.83 7.00 -1.60
N GLU A 429 -13.99 6.02 -1.27
CA GLU A 429 -12.82 6.21 -0.42
C GLU A 429 -11.81 7.15 -1.09
N THR A 430 -11.62 7.04 -2.40
CA THR A 430 -10.75 7.96 -3.15
C THR A 430 -11.32 9.37 -3.21
N MET A 431 -12.62 9.53 -3.45
CA MET A 431 -13.26 10.86 -3.42
C MET A 431 -13.23 11.48 -2.01
N LYS A 432 -13.41 10.69 -0.95
CA LYS A 432 -13.26 11.16 0.45
C LYS A 432 -11.85 11.68 0.77
N MET A 433 -10.83 11.28 0.01
CA MET A 433 -9.46 11.80 0.11
C MET A 433 -9.24 13.06 -0.74
N GLY A 434 -10.25 13.58 -1.44
CA GLY A 434 -10.12 14.76 -2.30
C GLY A 434 -9.57 14.44 -3.70
N ALA A 435 -9.86 13.26 -4.22
CA ALA A 435 -9.70 12.98 -5.65
C ALA A 435 -10.71 13.81 -6.44
N LEU A 436 -10.33 14.25 -7.64
CA LEU A 436 -11.22 14.96 -8.56
C LEU A 436 -12.22 13.98 -9.20
N GLY A 437 -11.78 12.77 -9.50
CA GLY A 437 -12.60 11.77 -10.16
C GLY A 437 -11.94 10.41 -10.22
N TYR A 438 -12.68 9.44 -10.75
CA TYR A 438 -12.27 8.05 -10.82
C TYR A 438 -12.61 7.46 -12.19
N VAL A 439 -11.69 6.68 -12.75
CA VAL A 439 -11.92 5.89 -13.95
C VAL A 439 -11.45 4.46 -13.75
N ARG A 440 -12.24 3.52 -14.25
CA ARG A 440 -11.98 2.09 -14.10
C ARG A 440 -11.17 1.57 -15.29
N LYS A 441 -10.17 0.74 -15.01
CA LYS A 441 -9.48 -0.06 -16.06
C LYS A 441 -10.34 -1.26 -16.50
N PRO A 442 -10.33 -1.67 -17.78
CA PRO A 442 -9.55 -1.11 -18.89
C PRO A 442 -10.09 0.24 -19.36
N LEU A 443 -9.19 1.15 -19.76
CA LEU A 443 -9.56 2.46 -20.28
C LEU A 443 -10.00 2.35 -21.74
N ASP A 444 -11.19 2.85 -22.05
CA ASP A 444 -11.65 3.05 -23.42
C ASP A 444 -11.59 4.53 -23.84
N LEU A 445 -11.74 4.78 -25.13
CA LEU A 445 -11.71 6.13 -25.73
C LEU A 445 -12.74 7.09 -25.09
N ASN A 446 -13.92 6.58 -24.74
CA ASN A 446 -15.00 7.39 -24.18
C ASN A 446 -14.68 7.80 -22.74
N ALA A 447 -14.21 6.84 -21.93
CA ALA A 447 -13.78 7.04 -20.56
C ALA A 447 -12.60 8.03 -20.49
N CYS A 448 -11.61 7.90 -21.36
CA CYS A 448 -10.51 8.87 -21.48
C CYS A 448 -11.04 10.27 -21.83
N THR A 449 -11.92 10.37 -22.83
CA THR A 449 -12.48 11.66 -23.26
C THR A 449 -13.27 12.34 -22.14
N GLN A 450 -14.06 11.58 -21.38
CA GLN A 450 -14.81 12.10 -20.24
C GLN A 450 -13.88 12.54 -19.10
N MET A 451 -12.88 11.73 -18.78
CA MET A 451 -11.86 12.07 -17.78
C MET A 451 -11.13 13.37 -18.13
N PHE A 452 -10.58 13.52 -19.33
CA PHE A 452 -9.86 14.73 -19.73
C PHE A 452 -10.76 15.95 -19.79
N ARG A 453 -12.03 15.78 -20.20
CA ARG A 453 -13.03 16.86 -20.13
C ARG A 453 -13.26 17.30 -18.69
N HIS A 454 -13.39 16.36 -17.77
CA HIS A 454 -13.60 16.65 -16.35
C HIS A 454 -12.38 17.36 -15.74
N VAL A 455 -11.16 16.87 -15.99
CA VAL A 455 -9.91 17.52 -15.57
C VAL A 455 -9.83 18.95 -16.12
N ARG A 456 -10.06 19.14 -17.41
CA ARG A 456 -10.02 20.47 -18.02
C ARG A 456 -11.10 21.41 -17.46
N HIS A 457 -12.30 20.91 -17.17
CA HIS A 457 -13.35 21.69 -16.54
C HIS A 457 -12.93 22.15 -15.13
N ALA A 458 -12.34 21.24 -14.34
CA ALA A 458 -11.85 21.56 -12.99
C ALA A 458 -10.75 22.62 -12.98
N LEU A 459 -9.91 22.65 -14.04
CA LEU A 459 -8.85 23.63 -14.24
C LEU A 459 -9.33 24.94 -14.89
N SER A 460 -10.51 24.93 -15.51
CA SER A 460 -11.07 26.12 -16.13
C SER A 460 -11.54 27.12 -15.08
N SER A 461 -11.48 28.42 -15.40
CA SER A 461 -11.92 29.51 -14.52
C SER A 461 -13.46 29.62 -14.37
N SER A 462 -14.18 28.50 -14.50
CA SER A 462 -15.63 28.47 -14.27
C SER A 462 -15.94 28.78 -12.81
N HIS A 463 -17.09 29.42 -12.58
CA HIS A 463 -17.53 29.73 -11.22
C HIS A 463 -17.95 28.44 -10.53
N LYS A 464 -17.34 28.15 -9.38
CA LYS A 464 -17.69 27.00 -8.53
C LYS A 464 -18.71 27.45 -7.50
N ALA A 465 -19.70 26.62 -7.18
CA ALA A 465 -20.69 26.89 -6.15
C ALA A 465 -20.45 26.00 -4.91
N LEU A 466 -20.37 26.65 -3.75
CA LEU A 466 -20.35 26.03 -2.43
C LEU A 466 -21.71 26.27 -1.78
N PHE A 467 -22.51 25.22 -1.60
CA PHE A 467 -23.79 25.33 -0.92
C PHE A 467 -23.62 25.15 0.58
N LEU A 468 -24.18 26.06 1.36
CA LEU A 468 -24.19 25.99 2.82
C LEU A 468 -25.63 25.89 3.31
N PHE A 469 -25.94 24.76 3.94
CA PHE A 469 -27.19 24.51 4.64
C PHE A 469 -27.08 24.96 6.08
N GLU A 470 -27.57 26.18 6.32
CA GLU A 470 -27.59 26.82 7.62
C GLU A 470 -28.53 28.02 7.56
N SER A 471 -29.16 28.40 8.67
CA SER A 471 -29.71 29.75 8.78
C SER A 471 -28.56 30.78 8.66
N PRO A 472 -28.73 31.92 7.97
CA PRO A 472 -27.66 32.91 7.80
C PRO A 472 -27.02 33.30 9.14
N SER A 473 -25.77 32.88 9.35
CA SER A 473 -25.06 33.00 10.62
C SER A 473 -23.67 33.64 10.46
N GLN A 474 -22.86 33.61 11.52
CA GLN A 474 -21.44 33.99 11.47
C GLN A 474 -20.63 33.09 10.52
N MET A 475 -20.98 31.80 10.38
CA MET A 475 -20.24 30.87 9.53
C MET A 475 -20.43 31.16 8.04
N PHE A 476 -21.66 31.49 7.60
CA PHE A 476 -21.91 31.94 6.23
C PHE A 476 -21.06 33.16 5.87
N ASN A 477 -21.02 34.16 6.75
CA ASN A 477 -20.22 35.37 6.55
C ASN A 477 -18.71 35.05 6.54
N ALA A 478 -18.25 34.15 7.41
CA ALA A 478 -16.86 33.71 7.46
C ALA A 478 -16.44 32.99 6.16
N LEU A 479 -17.24 32.03 5.68
CA LEU A 479 -17.00 31.33 4.42
C LEU A 479 -17.02 32.28 3.22
N GLN A 480 -17.97 33.22 3.17
CA GLN A 480 -17.98 34.25 2.14
C GLN A 480 -16.70 35.10 2.15
N GLU A 481 -16.24 35.51 3.34
CA GLU A 481 -15.00 36.28 3.49
C GLU A 481 -13.78 35.47 3.06
N TRP A 482 -13.69 34.19 3.46
CA TRP A 482 -12.57 33.32 3.14
C TRP A 482 -12.48 33.01 1.65
N MET A 483 -13.62 32.93 0.96
CA MET A 483 -13.67 32.68 -0.48
C MET A 483 -13.50 33.97 -1.32
N ARG A 484 -13.37 35.15 -0.71
CA ARG A 484 -13.09 36.40 -1.44
C ARG A 484 -11.77 36.30 -2.20
N GLY A 485 -11.82 36.59 -3.50
CA GLY A 485 -10.65 36.50 -4.39
C GLY A 485 -10.47 35.13 -5.06
N THR A 486 -11.29 34.14 -4.69
CA THR A 486 -11.39 32.86 -5.41
C THR A 486 -12.52 32.92 -6.45
N ASN A 487 -12.60 31.90 -7.31
CA ASN A 487 -13.72 31.72 -8.25
C ASN A 487 -14.91 30.95 -7.64
N VAL A 488 -15.03 30.94 -6.30
CA VAL A 488 -16.07 30.20 -5.57
C VAL A 488 -17.16 31.15 -5.09
N GLN A 489 -18.40 30.84 -5.44
CA GLN A 489 -19.60 31.48 -4.93
C GLN A 489 -20.17 30.66 -3.77
N VAL A 490 -20.32 31.28 -2.59
CA VAL A 490 -21.00 30.67 -1.45
C VAL A 490 -22.49 30.98 -1.53
N VAL A 491 -23.32 29.94 -1.60
CA VAL A 491 -24.77 29.99 -1.70
C VAL A 491 -25.37 29.46 -0.41
N ASN A 492 -26.18 30.26 0.28
CA ASN A 492 -26.96 29.78 1.42
C ASN A 492 -28.20 29.05 0.90
N ALA A 493 -28.48 27.86 1.43
CA ALA A 493 -29.64 27.05 1.06
C ALA A 493 -30.42 26.64 2.31
N GLU A 494 -31.74 26.64 2.18
CA GLU A 494 -32.66 26.23 3.24
C GLU A 494 -33.21 24.82 2.97
N PHE A 495 -33.36 24.44 1.70
CA PHE A 495 -33.92 23.16 1.28
C PHE A 495 -33.02 22.44 0.28
N ALA A 496 -32.99 21.10 0.33
CA ALA A 496 -32.16 20.31 -0.59
C ALA A 496 -32.53 20.50 -2.08
N THR A 497 -33.74 20.99 -2.37
CA THR A 497 -34.19 21.39 -3.71
C THR A 497 -33.46 22.62 -4.24
N ASP A 498 -32.97 23.49 -3.36
CA ASP A 498 -32.24 24.71 -3.73
C ASP A 498 -30.94 24.39 -4.48
N VAL A 499 -30.39 23.19 -4.29
CA VAL A 499 -29.22 22.68 -5.02
C VAL A 499 -29.49 22.51 -6.51
N ASN A 500 -30.75 22.27 -6.88
CA ASN A 500 -31.19 22.13 -8.28
C ASN A 500 -31.74 23.44 -8.85
N ASP A 501 -32.19 24.37 -8.01
CA ASP A 501 -32.81 25.62 -8.42
C ASP A 501 -31.77 26.72 -8.65
N GLY A 502 -31.40 26.93 -9.92
CA GLY A 502 -30.73 28.16 -10.36
C GLY A 502 -29.23 28.07 -10.68
N LEU A 503 -28.60 26.90 -10.55
CA LEU A 503 -27.22 26.67 -10.99
C LEU A 503 -27.15 25.46 -11.93
N SER A 504 -26.35 25.57 -12.99
CA SER A 504 -26.03 24.42 -13.85
C SER A 504 -25.42 23.32 -12.98
N GLN A 505 -25.82 22.05 -13.18
CA GLN A 505 -25.32 20.92 -12.39
C GLN A 505 -23.78 20.83 -12.35
N ASP A 506 -23.11 21.36 -13.37
CA ASP A 506 -21.64 21.42 -13.47
C ASP A 506 -20.96 22.46 -12.55
N MET A 507 -21.72 23.39 -11.95
CA MET A 507 -21.19 24.39 -11.02
C MET A 507 -21.17 23.92 -9.56
N LEU A 508 -21.95 22.90 -9.20
CA LEU A 508 -22.01 22.38 -7.84
C LEU A 508 -20.70 21.64 -7.50
N ALA A 509 -19.87 22.25 -6.64
CA ALA A 509 -18.55 21.72 -6.35
C ALA A 509 -18.43 21.13 -4.93
N CYS A 510 -19.17 21.63 -3.96
CA CYS A 510 -19.17 21.11 -2.58
C CYS A 510 -20.44 21.55 -1.85
N VAL A 511 -20.90 20.71 -0.91
CA VAL A 511 -22.02 21.01 -0.02
C VAL A 511 -21.53 20.99 1.43
N VAL A 512 -21.96 21.95 2.24
CA VAL A 512 -21.72 22.02 3.68
C VAL A 512 -23.05 21.98 4.40
N VAL A 513 -23.19 21.08 5.39
CA VAL A 513 -24.38 20.96 6.23
C VAL A 513 -23.99 21.27 7.68
N ASN A 514 -24.55 22.33 8.26
CA ASN A 514 -24.34 22.66 9.66
C ASN A 514 -25.35 21.92 10.54
N LEU A 515 -24.86 21.11 11.49
CA LEU A 515 -25.70 20.40 12.47
C LEU A 515 -25.75 21.09 13.85
N THR A 516 -25.07 22.23 14.03
CA THR A 516 -24.86 22.86 15.34
C THR A 516 -26.16 23.34 16.00
N GLU A 517 -27.08 23.93 15.23
CA GLU A 517 -28.31 24.52 15.77
C GLU A 517 -29.56 23.60 15.65
N GLY A 518 -29.42 22.42 15.03
CA GLY A 518 -30.55 21.51 14.82
C GLY A 518 -30.18 20.19 14.16
N PHE A 519 -29.86 19.18 14.95
CA PHE A 519 -29.43 17.86 14.46
C PHE A 519 -30.48 17.17 13.57
N GLU A 520 -31.74 17.14 14.01
CA GLU A 520 -32.85 16.48 13.27
C GLU A 520 -33.05 17.11 11.89
N HIS A 521 -33.08 18.43 11.82
CA HIS A 521 -33.24 19.15 10.56
C HIS A 521 -32.07 18.91 9.60
N GLY A 522 -30.84 18.87 10.12
CA GLY A 522 -29.68 18.53 9.30
C GLY A 522 -29.68 17.09 8.80
N VAL A 523 -30.23 16.14 9.57
CA VAL A 523 -30.45 14.76 9.13
C VAL A 523 -31.52 14.69 8.01
N GLU A 524 -32.58 15.49 8.10
CA GLU A 524 -33.58 15.60 7.02
C GLU A 524 -32.94 16.10 5.72
N ILE A 525 -32.07 17.11 5.80
CA ILE A 525 -31.31 17.63 4.66
C ILE A 525 -30.39 16.55 4.08
N LEU A 526 -29.63 15.84 4.92
CA LEU A 526 -28.76 14.75 4.47
C LEU A 526 -29.55 13.65 3.76
N ASN A 527 -30.73 13.29 4.29
CA ASN A 527 -31.60 12.32 3.66
C ASN A 527 -32.10 12.79 2.29
N ALA A 528 -32.50 14.05 2.16
CA ALA A 528 -32.92 14.60 0.87
C ALA A 528 -31.75 14.68 -0.14
N LEU A 529 -30.54 15.02 0.33
CA LEU A 529 -29.34 15.03 -0.51
C LEU A 529 -28.97 13.66 -1.06
N THR A 530 -29.32 12.55 -0.38
CA THR A 530 -29.06 11.20 -0.92
C THR A 530 -29.75 10.98 -2.27
N GLN A 531 -30.94 11.55 -2.48
CA GLN A 531 -31.70 11.44 -3.72
C GLN A 531 -31.18 12.42 -4.77
N THR A 532 -30.88 13.66 -4.36
CA THR A 532 -30.37 14.69 -5.28
C THR A 532 -28.97 14.35 -5.82
N LEU A 533 -28.12 13.70 -5.01
CA LEU A 533 -26.71 13.43 -5.33
C LEU A 533 -26.41 11.95 -5.66
N GLU A 534 -27.42 11.09 -5.86
CA GLU A 534 -27.26 9.62 -5.94
C GLU A 534 -26.21 9.15 -6.98
N ASN A 535 -26.05 9.88 -8.08
CA ASN A 535 -25.09 9.58 -9.15
C ASN A 535 -23.99 10.64 -9.32
N GLN A 536 -23.84 11.53 -8.34
CA GLN A 536 -22.84 12.60 -8.36
C GLN A 536 -21.66 12.25 -7.45
N THR A 537 -20.52 12.87 -7.73
CA THR A 537 -19.31 12.73 -6.91
C THR A 537 -19.08 13.93 -5.99
N THR A 538 -20.12 14.75 -5.82
CA THR A 538 -20.09 15.97 -5.01
C THR A 538 -19.86 15.63 -3.53
N PRO A 539 -18.80 16.16 -2.90
CA PRO A 539 -18.54 15.95 -1.49
C PRO A 539 -19.50 16.76 -0.61
N VAL A 540 -19.86 16.16 0.53
CA VAL A 540 -20.72 16.75 1.56
C VAL A 540 -19.92 16.85 2.86
N VAL A 541 -19.67 18.07 3.33
CA VAL A 541 -18.98 18.35 4.59
C VAL A 541 -20.01 18.61 5.67
N VAL A 542 -20.00 17.81 6.73
CA VAL A 542 -20.88 17.95 7.88
C VAL A 542 -20.12 18.68 8.98
N TYR A 543 -20.57 19.88 9.31
CA TYR A 543 -19.97 20.71 10.36
C TYR A 543 -20.80 20.68 11.63
N HIS A 544 -20.12 20.58 12.77
CA HIS A 544 -20.74 20.72 14.09
C HIS A 544 -19.70 21.14 15.14
N GLU A 545 -20.10 21.94 16.13
CA GLU A 545 -19.16 22.52 17.13
C GLU A 545 -18.90 21.65 18.36
N HIS A 546 -19.65 20.56 18.55
CA HIS A 546 -19.67 19.80 19.81
C HIS A 546 -19.65 18.30 19.53
N ALA A 547 -18.90 17.54 20.33
CA ALA A 547 -18.88 16.08 20.19
C ALA A 547 -20.30 15.48 20.12
N LEU A 548 -20.62 14.83 19.01
CA LEU A 548 -21.89 14.16 18.76
C LEU A 548 -22.05 12.98 19.73
N SER A 549 -23.29 12.69 20.13
CA SER A 549 -23.57 11.45 20.85
C SER A 549 -23.35 10.24 19.96
N PHE A 550 -23.14 9.06 20.56
CA PHE A 550 -23.00 7.81 19.80
C PHE A 550 -24.21 7.55 18.87
N GLU A 551 -25.43 7.86 19.33
CA GLU A 551 -26.65 7.73 18.53
C GLU A 551 -26.65 8.68 17.31
N GLN A 552 -26.23 9.92 17.51
CA GLN A 552 -26.09 10.92 16.46
C GLN A 552 -25.00 10.52 15.45
N GLU A 553 -23.87 10.00 15.91
CA GLU A 553 -22.83 9.49 15.02
C GLU A 553 -23.30 8.31 14.19
N MET A 554 -24.03 7.37 14.80
CA MET A 554 -24.61 6.24 14.08
C MET A 554 -25.66 6.70 13.05
N ALA A 555 -26.49 7.70 13.39
CA ALA A 555 -27.46 8.27 12.47
C ALA A 555 -26.77 8.85 11.22
N ILE A 556 -25.72 9.67 11.39
CA ILE A 556 -24.94 10.21 10.25
C ILE A 556 -24.27 9.09 9.45
N LYS A 557 -23.76 8.05 10.13
CA LYS A 557 -23.06 6.93 9.50
C LYS A 557 -23.94 6.17 8.50
N THR A 558 -25.26 6.18 8.67
CA THR A 558 -26.20 5.53 7.73
C THR A 558 -26.17 6.15 6.33
N PHE A 559 -25.70 7.40 6.17
CA PHE A 559 -25.62 8.09 4.89
C PHE A 559 -24.29 7.89 4.16
N GLU A 560 -23.23 7.41 4.82
CA GLU A 560 -21.93 7.16 4.18
C GLU A 560 -21.96 6.17 2.99
N PRO A 561 -22.87 5.18 2.93
CA PRO A 561 -23.08 4.34 1.76
C PRO A 561 -23.81 5.03 0.61
N HIS A 562 -24.19 6.29 0.71
CA HIS A 562 -24.93 7.03 -0.32
C HIS A 562 -24.25 8.35 -0.67
N LEU A 563 -23.59 9.00 0.29
CA LEU A 563 -22.94 10.31 0.13
C LEU A 563 -21.44 10.24 0.43
N ILE A 564 -20.66 11.09 -0.25
CA ILE A 564 -19.25 11.32 0.07
C ILE A 564 -19.19 12.28 1.26
N LEU A 565 -19.32 11.73 2.46
CA LEU A 565 -19.41 12.50 3.69
C LEU A 565 -18.06 12.67 4.39
N LYS A 566 -17.78 13.90 4.81
CA LYS A 566 -16.66 14.26 5.68
C LYS A 566 -17.15 15.05 6.88
N LYS A 567 -16.75 14.66 8.09
CA LYS A 567 -17.18 15.30 9.33
C LYS A 567 -16.08 16.22 9.86
N VAL A 568 -16.43 17.45 10.21
CA VAL A 568 -15.51 18.46 10.75
C VAL A 568 -16.09 19.09 12.01
N TYR A 569 -15.19 19.43 12.94
CA TYR A 569 -15.55 19.82 14.30
C TYR A 569 -15.13 21.26 14.63
N THR A 570 -14.38 21.92 13.74
CA THR A 570 -13.87 23.27 13.94
C THR A 570 -13.93 24.07 12.64
N PRO A 571 -14.05 25.42 12.71
CA PRO A 571 -14.09 26.27 11.52
C PRO A 571 -12.82 26.16 10.66
N GLU A 572 -11.66 25.95 11.29
CA GLU A 572 -10.39 25.81 10.58
C GLU A 572 -10.34 24.51 9.79
N ARG A 573 -10.83 23.41 10.38
CA ARG A 573 -10.98 22.12 9.68
C ARG A 573 -12.02 22.17 8.58
N LEU A 574 -13.09 22.95 8.77
CA LEU A 574 -14.07 23.18 7.71
C LEU A 574 -13.43 23.88 6.51
N LEU A 575 -12.70 24.98 6.74
CA LEU A 575 -11.98 25.67 5.66
C LEU A 575 -10.99 24.73 4.96
N ASP A 576 -10.28 23.93 5.75
CA ASP A 576 -9.29 22.96 5.27
C ASP A 576 -9.90 21.93 4.30
N GLU A 577 -10.99 21.28 4.70
CA GLU A 577 -11.68 20.28 3.87
C GLU A 577 -12.35 20.91 2.64
N VAL A 578 -13.00 22.06 2.81
CA VAL A 578 -13.62 22.78 1.68
C VAL A 578 -12.55 23.21 0.67
N SER A 579 -11.40 23.72 1.12
CA SER A 579 -10.30 24.09 0.23
C SER A 579 -9.74 22.90 -0.56
N LEU A 580 -9.68 21.73 0.09
CA LEU A 580 -9.23 20.47 -0.50
C LEU A 580 -10.18 20.00 -1.60
N PHE A 581 -11.48 19.93 -1.31
CA PHE A 581 -12.51 19.49 -2.25
C PHE A 581 -12.70 20.44 -3.44
N LEU A 582 -12.50 21.74 -3.21
CA LEU A 582 -12.59 22.75 -4.25
C LEU A 582 -11.29 22.93 -5.05
N HIS A 583 -10.20 22.24 -4.66
CA HIS A 583 -8.88 22.33 -5.28
C HIS A 583 -8.35 23.78 -5.30
N LEU A 584 -8.49 24.49 -4.18
CA LEU A 584 -8.10 25.90 -4.08
C LEU A 584 -6.62 26.05 -3.71
N VAL A 585 -5.92 26.91 -4.46
CA VAL A 585 -4.53 27.26 -4.14
C VAL A 585 -4.51 28.13 -2.90
N ILE A 586 -3.80 27.69 -1.86
CA ILE A 586 -3.85 28.35 -0.54
C ILE A 586 -3.30 29.79 -0.61
N SER A 587 -2.36 30.08 -1.51
CA SER A 587 -1.79 31.42 -1.69
C SER A 587 -2.82 32.50 -2.10
N TYR A 588 -4.01 32.11 -2.55
CA TYR A 588 -5.09 33.04 -2.89
C TYR A 588 -5.98 33.42 -1.70
N PHE A 589 -5.85 32.73 -0.56
CA PHE A 589 -6.55 33.11 0.66
C PHE A 589 -5.88 34.32 1.34
N PRO A 590 -6.57 35.06 2.22
CA PRO A 590 -5.92 36.12 2.99
C PRO A 590 -4.88 35.54 3.97
N ALA A 591 -3.87 36.36 4.32
CA ALA A 591 -2.67 35.90 5.05
C ALA A 591 -2.96 35.26 6.42
N SER A 592 -4.03 35.67 7.11
CA SER A 592 -4.47 35.05 8.36
C SER A 592 -4.91 33.59 8.17
N GLN A 593 -5.64 33.31 7.08
CA GLN A 593 -6.16 31.99 6.74
C GLN A 593 -5.06 31.09 6.19
N GLN A 594 -4.10 31.65 5.44
CA GLN A 594 -2.91 30.91 5.01
C GLN A 594 -2.15 30.35 6.21
N LYS A 595 -1.79 31.20 7.17
CA LYS A 595 -1.12 30.78 8.42
C LYS A 595 -1.93 29.75 9.19
N MET A 596 -3.24 29.94 9.27
CA MET A 596 -4.14 29.00 9.94
C MET A 596 -4.15 27.61 9.27
N LEU A 597 -4.19 27.55 7.93
CA LEU A 597 -4.15 26.30 7.17
C LEU A 597 -2.75 25.65 7.22
N GLU A 598 -1.67 26.44 7.22
CA GLU A 598 -0.30 25.95 7.42
C GLU A 598 -0.15 25.25 8.79
N LEU A 599 -0.75 25.80 9.85
CA LEU A 599 -0.71 25.20 11.20
C LEU A 599 -1.44 23.84 11.30
N LEU A 600 -2.43 23.60 10.43
CA LEU A 600 -3.21 22.35 10.37
C LEU A 600 -2.49 21.22 9.61
N HIS A 601 -1.52 21.56 8.75
CA HIS A 601 -0.78 20.62 7.88
C HIS A 601 0.70 20.60 8.26
N PRO A 602 1.06 19.85 9.30
CA PRO A 602 2.35 19.97 9.97
C PRO A 602 3.55 19.35 9.29
N SER A 603 3.41 18.92 8.03
CA SER A 603 4.52 18.39 7.25
C SER A 603 5.68 19.39 7.06
N GLN A 604 5.53 20.64 7.52
CA GLN A 604 6.60 21.65 7.54
C GLN A 604 6.87 22.34 8.91
N MET A 605 6.13 22.05 9.99
CA MET A 605 6.34 22.72 11.29
C MET A 605 6.87 21.74 12.33
N SER A 606 8.18 21.85 12.60
CA SER A 606 8.86 21.13 13.65
C SER A 606 8.81 21.89 14.99
N PHE A 607 8.83 21.18 16.11
CA PHE A 607 9.07 21.75 17.44
C PHE A 607 10.58 21.97 17.69
N VAL A 608 11.36 22.19 16.62
CA VAL A 608 12.81 22.37 16.71
C VAL A 608 13.13 23.51 17.66
N ASN A 609 13.97 23.21 18.66
CA ASN A 609 14.37 24.10 19.76
C ASN A 609 13.25 24.47 20.75
N LYS A 610 12.15 23.72 20.80
CA LYS A 610 11.13 23.86 21.84
C LYS A 610 11.36 22.85 22.94
N GLN A 611 11.46 23.31 24.18
CA GLN A 611 11.62 22.44 25.34
C GLN A 611 10.26 22.17 25.99
N ILE A 612 9.80 20.92 25.91
CA ILE A 612 8.53 20.46 26.45
C ILE A 612 8.78 19.62 27.70
N PHE A 613 8.18 20.02 28.81
CA PHE A 613 8.35 19.36 30.10
C PHE A 613 7.18 18.40 30.37
N LEU A 614 7.44 17.09 30.36
CA LEU A 614 6.46 16.03 30.52
C LEU A 614 6.52 15.46 31.93
N ILE A 615 5.40 15.52 32.66
CA ILE A 615 5.27 15.01 34.02
C ILE A 615 4.25 13.87 34.04
N ASP A 616 4.71 12.63 34.10
CA ASP A 616 3.88 11.42 34.08
C ASP A 616 4.63 10.24 34.75
N ASP A 617 3.93 9.46 35.58
CA ASP A 617 4.48 8.30 36.30
C ASP A 617 4.38 7.00 35.49
N ASP A 618 3.55 6.93 34.44
CA ASP A 618 3.47 5.77 33.56
C ASP A 618 4.56 5.84 32.47
N MET A 619 5.63 5.08 32.66
CA MET A 619 6.74 4.93 31.71
C MET A 619 6.31 4.64 30.27
N ARG A 620 5.17 3.98 30.05
CA ARG A 620 4.67 3.71 28.69
C ARG A 620 4.07 4.95 28.04
N SER A 621 3.33 5.75 28.82
CA SER A 621 2.75 7.03 28.41
C SER A 621 3.87 8.03 28.10
N VAL A 622 4.87 8.09 28.99
CA VAL A 622 6.09 8.88 28.81
C VAL A 622 6.80 8.51 27.51
N PHE A 623 7.07 7.22 27.28
CA PHE A 623 7.80 6.77 26.10
C PHE A 623 7.06 7.05 24.78
N ALA A 624 5.75 6.83 24.74
CA ALA A 624 4.93 7.10 23.55
C ALA A 624 4.92 8.60 23.20
N LEU A 625 4.69 9.46 24.20
CA LEU A 625 4.58 10.90 23.98
C LEU A 625 5.94 11.55 23.71
N SER A 626 7.00 11.13 24.42
CA SER A 626 8.37 11.63 24.16
C SER A 626 8.83 11.28 22.75
N GLY A 627 8.68 10.02 22.31
CA GLY A 627 9.08 9.61 20.96
C GLY A 627 8.36 10.37 19.84
N GLU A 628 7.07 10.67 20.01
CA GLU A 628 6.33 11.47 19.03
C GLU A 628 6.74 12.95 19.02
N LEU A 629 7.00 13.54 20.18
CA LEU A 629 7.42 14.95 20.28
C LEU A 629 8.87 15.15 19.81
N GLU A 630 9.77 14.24 20.18
CA GLU A 630 11.17 14.23 19.72
C GLU A 630 11.27 13.95 18.22
N GLY A 631 10.42 13.07 17.68
CA GLY A 631 10.31 12.83 16.24
C GLY A 631 9.89 14.08 15.44
N LEU A 632 9.27 15.05 16.10
CA LEU A 632 8.92 16.36 15.55
C LEU A 632 9.95 17.45 15.91
N GLY A 633 11.06 17.10 16.56
CA GLY A 633 12.19 17.99 16.87
C GLY A 633 12.12 18.70 18.23
N ALA A 634 11.16 18.38 19.10
CA ALA A 634 11.12 18.94 20.45
C ALA A 634 12.23 18.36 21.33
N GLU A 635 12.74 19.16 22.28
CA GLU A 635 13.50 18.64 23.41
C GLU A 635 12.53 18.27 24.53
N VAL A 636 12.41 17.00 24.86
CA VAL A 636 11.49 16.54 25.91
C VAL A 636 12.27 16.32 27.20
N VAL A 637 11.84 16.97 28.28
CA VAL A 637 12.39 16.74 29.62
C VAL A 637 11.32 16.10 30.48
N ILE A 638 11.67 14.99 31.12
CA ILE A 638 10.73 14.10 31.81
C ILE A 638 10.90 14.24 33.32
N ALA A 639 9.78 14.22 34.05
CA ALA A 639 9.74 14.05 35.50
C ALA A 639 8.72 12.97 35.87
N GLU A 640 9.13 11.99 36.69
CA GLU A 640 8.28 10.88 37.11
C GLU A 640 7.53 11.18 38.41
N SER A 641 7.92 12.24 39.12
CA SER A 641 7.31 12.66 40.38
C SER A 641 7.18 14.18 40.51
N PRO A 642 6.23 14.69 41.31
CA PRO A 642 6.08 16.12 41.58
C PRO A 642 7.35 16.75 42.19
N GLU A 643 8.06 16.03 43.07
CA GLU A 643 9.28 16.53 43.72
C GLU A 643 10.46 16.61 42.74
N GLU A 644 10.50 15.70 41.77
CA GLU A 644 11.45 15.77 40.66
C GLU A 644 11.09 16.91 39.69
N ALA A 645 9.81 17.05 39.37
CA ALA A 645 9.31 18.12 38.51
C ALA A 645 9.70 19.50 39.05
N GLU A 646 9.53 19.75 40.35
CA GLU A 646 9.94 21.01 40.98
C GLU A 646 11.45 21.24 40.93
N ARG A 647 12.24 20.22 41.26
CA ARG A 647 13.71 20.31 41.22
C ARG A 647 14.21 20.62 39.81
N LEU A 648 13.67 19.93 38.81
CA LEU A 648 14.03 20.12 37.42
C LEU A 648 13.58 21.50 36.92
N LEU A 649 12.33 21.91 37.15
CA LEU A 649 11.83 23.23 36.76
C LEU A 649 12.63 24.40 37.37
N HIS A 650 13.23 24.22 38.56
CA HIS A 650 14.13 25.21 39.15
C HIS A 650 15.54 25.22 38.53
N SER A 651 15.99 24.09 38.00
CA SER A 651 17.30 23.94 37.36
C SER A 651 17.30 24.28 35.88
N LEU A 652 16.14 24.14 35.21
CA LEU A 652 15.98 24.42 33.80
C LEU A 652 15.92 25.93 33.56
N GLY A 653 16.72 26.40 32.61
CA GLY A 653 16.78 27.82 32.26
C GLY A 653 15.59 28.30 31.44
N HIS A 654 14.99 27.42 30.62
CA HIS A 654 13.86 27.75 29.75
C HIS A 654 13.02 26.52 29.45
N VAL A 655 11.70 26.62 29.63
CA VAL A 655 10.73 25.59 29.26
C VAL A 655 9.59 26.29 28.52
N ASP A 656 9.24 25.78 27.33
CA ASP A 656 8.21 26.38 26.48
C ASP A 656 6.80 25.89 26.82
N ALA A 657 6.62 24.65 27.29
CA ALA A 657 5.32 24.11 27.70
C ALA A 657 5.46 22.97 28.72
N ILE A 658 4.41 22.76 29.54
CA ILE A 658 4.32 21.66 30.52
C ILE A 658 3.12 20.76 30.17
N LEU A 659 3.36 19.45 30.07
CA LEU A 659 2.35 18.41 30.00
C LEU A 659 2.25 17.72 31.37
N LEU A 660 1.13 17.89 32.05
CA LEU A 660 0.93 17.43 33.44
C LEU A 660 -0.08 16.29 33.50
N ASN A 661 0.34 15.07 33.86
CA ASN A 661 -0.56 14.00 34.25
C ASN A 661 -1.09 14.25 35.69
N VAL A 662 -2.40 14.13 35.88
CA VAL A 662 -3.08 14.49 37.14
C VAL A 662 -3.11 13.36 38.18
N MET A 663 -2.75 12.14 37.80
CA MET A 663 -2.81 10.97 38.70
C MET A 663 -1.45 10.60 39.31
N LEU A 664 -0.64 11.59 39.68
CA LEU A 664 0.66 11.32 40.30
C LEU A 664 0.49 10.95 41.78
N PRO A 665 1.03 9.81 42.27
CA PRO A 665 0.90 9.39 43.66
C PRO A 665 1.48 10.44 44.63
N GLY A 666 0.70 10.84 45.65
CA GLY A 666 1.15 11.78 46.69
C GLY A 666 1.04 13.27 46.32
N MET A 667 0.50 13.60 45.16
CA MET A 667 0.32 14.96 44.67
C MET A 667 -1.09 15.51 44.91
N ASP A 668 -1.21 16.78 45.29
CA ASP A 668 -2.44 17.56 45.07
C ASP A 668 -2.25 18.38 43.78
N GLU A 669 -2.91 17.95 42.72
CA GLU A 669 -2.79 18.53 41.39
C GLU A 669 -3.18 20.01 41.30
N PHE A 670 -4.14 20.45 42.14
CA PHE A 670 -4.62 21.84 42.14
C PHE A 670 -3.65 22.73 42.91
N ALA A 671 -3.12 22.24 44.02
CA ALA A 671 -2.08 22.92 44.77
C ALA A 671 -0.80 23.09 43.93
N PHE A 672 -0.44 22.06 43.16
CA PHE A 672 0.72 22.12 42.26
C PHE A 672 0.55 23.11 41.12
N LEU A 673 -0.61 23.10 40.42
CA LEU A 673 -0.92 24.10 39.39
C LEU A 673 -0.85 25.52 39.94
N LYS A 674 -1.38 25.73 41.14
CA LYS A 674 -1.31 27.02 41.82
C LYS A 674 0.14 27.43 42.12
N LYS A 675 0.97 26.50 42.59
CA LYS A 675 2.40 26.73 42.87
C LYS A 675 3.20 27.06 41.60
N ILE A 676 2.92 26.40 40.48
CA ILE A 676 3.48 26.74 39.16
C ILE A 676 3.12 28.19 38.78
N ARG A 677 1.89 28.62 39.07
CA ARG A 677 1.41 29.98 38.75
C ARG A 677 1.91 31.06 39.71
N GLU A 678 2.17 30.73 40.97
CA GLU A 678 2.74 31.64 41.96
C GLU A 678 4.25 31.85 41.78
N THR A 679 4.94 30.92 41.11
CA THR A 679 6.38 30.99 40.87
C THR A 679 6.70 31.85 39.63
N PRO A 680 7.46 32.97 39.75
CA PRO A 680 7.64 33.94 38.67
C PRO A 680 8.23 33.37 37.37
N THR A 681 9.13 32.38 37.48
CA THR A 681 9.81 31.75 36.33
C THR A 681 8.89 30.80 35.56
N THR A 682 7.90 30.19 36.22
CA THR A 682 6.99 29.21 35.59
C THR A 682 5.57 29.75 35.38
N ALA A 683 5.26 30.93 35.93
CA ALA A 683 3.91 31.50 35.93
C ALA A 683 3.31 31.66 34.53
N ARG A 684 4.15 31.96 33.53
CA ARG A 684 3.74 32.18 32.13
C ARG A 684 3.81 30.94 31.24
N ILE A 685 4.39 29.84 31.73
CA ILE A 685 4.55 28.63 30.93
C ILE A 685 3.16 28.00 30.72
N PRO A 686 2.76 27.71 29.47
CA PRO A 686 1.54 26.97 29.17
C PRO A 686 1.52 25.61 29.87
N VAL A 687 0.45 25.29 30.60
CA VAL A 687 0.27 23.98 31.24
C VAL A 687 -0.93 23.26 30.62
N LEU A 688 -0.69 22.12 29.99
CA LEU A 688 -1.69 21.23 29.42
C LEU A 688 -1.88 20.04 30.37
N VAL A 689 -3.10 19.88 30.87
CA VAL A 689 -3.42 18.87 31.88
C VAL A 689 -3.96 17.60 31.22
N MET A 690 -3.46 16.42 31.61
CA MET A 690 -3.85 15.11 31.10
C MET A 690 -4.47 14.26 32.21
N LYS A 691 -5.72 13.78 32.04
CA LYS A 691 -6.44 13.00 33.08
C LYS A 691 -7.26 11.84 32.51
N ALA A 692 -7.31 10.73 33.23
CA ALA A 692 -8.21 9.60 32.95
C ALA A 692 -9.67 9.91 33.37
N ASP A 693 -10.62 9.60 32.50
CA ASP A 693 -12.08 9.80 32.63
C ASP A 693 -12.60 11.26 32.66
N GLY A 694 -13.31 11.62 31.59
CA GLY A 694 -13.93 12.92 31.35
C GLY A 694 -15.33 13.05 31.95
N VAL A 695 -15.43 13.17 33.27
CA VAL A 695 -16.70 13.62 33.88
C VAL A 695 -16.96 15.09 33.52
N ARG A 696 -18.20 15.42 33.13
CA ARG A 696 -18.62 16.80 32.83
C ARG A 696 -18.33 17.72 34.03
N GLY A 697 -17.40 18.67 33.86
CA GLY A 697 -17.10 19.72 34.85
C GLY A 697 -15.63 19.89 35.21
N ASP A 698 -14.79 18.88 34.95
CA ASP A 698 -13.37 18.90 35.37
C ASP A 698 -12.52 19.91 34.60
N ARG A 699 -12.73 20.09 33.29
CA ARG A 699 -12.02 21.11 32.49
C ARG A 699 -12.11 22.50 33.13
N ARG A 700 -13.31 22.95 33.49
CA ARG A 700 -13.53 24.29 34.06
C ARG A 700 -12.80 24.48 35.40
N ARG A 701 -12.59 23.40 36.16
CA ARG A 701 -11.86 23.44 37.44
C ARG A 701 -10.36 23.58 37.21
N TYR A 702 -9.78 22.82 36.29
CA TYR A 702 -8.35 22.92 35.95
C TYR A 702 -7.99 24.26 35.32
N ILE A 703 -8.82 24.79 34.42
CA ILE A 703 -8.60 26.12 33.85
C ILE A 703 -8.64 27.20 34.94
N LYS A 704 -9.60 27.13 35.88
CA LYS A 704 -9.66 28.05 37.03
C LYS A 704 -8.46 27.94 37.97
N ALA A 705 -7.87 26.75 38.08
CA ALA A 705 -6.70 26.50 38.89
C ALA A 705 -5.38 26.93 38.21
N GLY A 706 -5.44 27.32 36.94
CA GLY A 706 -4.30 27.88 36.20
C GLY A 706 -3.85 27.07 34.98
N ALA A 707 -4.49 25.94 34.65
CA ALA A 707 -4.20 25.24 33.41
C ALA A 707 -4.61 26.07 32.17
N ASN A 708 -3.88 25.89 31.09
CA ASN A 708 -4.14 26.53 29.80
C ASN A 708 -5.11 25.70 28.97
N ASP A 709 -4.94 24.37 28.97
CA ASP A 709 -5.92 23.46 28.39
C ASP A 709 -5.92 22.07 29.06
N TYR A 710 -6.80 21.22 28.59
CA TYR A 710 -7.14 19.92 29.17
C TYR A 710 -7.28 18.83 28.10
N LEU A 711 -6.69 17.67 28.35
CA LEU A 711 -6.76 16.45 27.55
C LEU A 711 -7.26 15.27 28.39
N SER A 712 -8.16 14.48 27.79
CA SER A 712 -8.59 13.19 28.33
C SER A 712 -7.63 12.08 27.90
N LYS A 713 -7.29 11.16 28.82
CA LYS A 713 -6.61 9.90 28.52
C LYS A 713 -7.63 8.84 28.04
N PRO A 714 -7.31 7.97 27.06
CA PRO A 714 -6.04 7.90 26.32
C PRO A 714 -5.78 9.16 25.48
N VAL A 715 -4.53 9.64 25.49
CA VAL A 715 -4.16 10.91 24.86
C VAL A 715 -4.25 10.75 23.34
N ASP A 716 -5.09 11.55 22.70
CA ASP A 716 -5.08 11.70 21.25
C ASP A 716 -3.91 12.61 20.85
N THR A 717 -2.87 12.01 20.27
CA THR A 717 -1.67 12.71 19.80
C THR A 717 -2.01 13.91 18.92
N ASN A 718 -2.92 13.76 17.96
CA ASN A 718 -3.25 14.86 17.04
C ASN A 718 -3.84 16.06 17.78
N LYS A 719 -4.65 15.80 18.80
CA LYS A 719 -5.21 16.82 19.68
C LYS A 719 -4.14 17.46 20.56
N LEU A 720 -3.23 16.67 21.14
CA LEU A 720 -2.10 17.17 21.93
C LEU A 720 -1.22 18.10 21.10
N LEU A 721 -0.84 17.68 19.91
CA LEU A 721 -0.02 18.46 18.99
C LEU A 721 -0.69 19.77 18.59
N SER A 722 -2.00 19.74 18.32
CA SER A 722 -2.78 20.93 18.01
C SER A 722 -2.77 21.93 19.16
N LEU A 723 -2.94 21.45 20.40
CA LEU A 723 -2.90 22.30 21.59
C LEU A 723 -1.51 22.87 21.86
N LEU A 724 -0.45 22.05 21.75
CA LEU A 724 0.93 22.53 21.89
C LEU A 724 1.23 23.64 20.88
N ARG A 725 0.78 23.52 19.63
CA ARG A 725 1.00 24.57 18.62
C ARG A 725 0.33 25.89 18.97
N VAL A 726 -0.91 25.86 19.49
CA VAL A 726 -1.63 27.08 19.92
C VAL A 726 -0.90 27.85 21.02
N TRP A 727 -0.14 27.14 21.86
CA TRP A 727 0.53 27.74 23.01
C TRP A 727 2.02 28.02 22.77
N LEU A 728 2.65 27.36 21.80
CA LEU A 728 4.07 27.48 21.48
C LEU A 728 4.36 28.48 20.35
N TYR A 729 3.35 28.84 19.55
CA TYR A 729 3.37 29.77 18.41
C TYR A 729 2.18 30.71 18.48
#